data_AF-A0A2U3NL42-F1
#
_entry.id   AF-A0A2U3NL42-F1
#
_cell.length_a   1.000
_cell.length_b   1.000
_cell.length_c   1.000
_cell.angle_alpha   90.00
_cell.angle_beta   90.00
_cell.angle_gamma   90.00
#
_symmetry.space_group_name_H-M   'P 1'
#
loop_
_entity.id
_entity.type
_entity.pdbx_description
1 polymer ?
#
loop_
_entity_poly.entity_id
_entity_poly.type
_entity_poly.pdbx_seq_one_letter_code
_entity_poly.pdbx_strand_id
1 'polypeptide(L)'
;MTGAADVALHSPRRVFRDRREAGRVLANLLTAYRDRRDVIVLGLARGGIPVAWEVAAALRAPLDAFVVRKLGAPGHEEFAVGALASGGRVVVNDDVVRGLRITPQELRDIAEREGRELVRREAAYRGGRPPADVTGKTVILVDDGLATGASMFAAVQALREAEPAHIVIAVPAAPESTCREFAGLIDDVVCASMPTPFLAVGDSFWDFRQVSDEEVAQLLATPTTGVSMTRPVERTAAEMVRSVAIDAPAGIPPRETLEELIGDARIVLIGESSHGTHEFYEARAAITKWLIEEKGFGAVAAEADWPDAYRVNRYVRGLGEDENADEALSGFERFPAWMWRNTVVRDFVDWLRTHNREQRSTGQPQTGFYGLDLYSLHRSMHEVIIYLDKIDPKAAARARARYACFDHASADDAQAYGFSAAFGAGPSCEREAIEQLVDFQRNALAYARRDGLLAEDELFYAQQNAQTVRNAEVYYRAMFGGRVTSWNLRDKHMAQTLEALLTHLDRHHDEPSARIVVWAHNSHVGDARATEVWADGQLTLGQLVRQRFDDEARLIGFSTYGGTVTAASEWGGVAERKAIRPALNGSIEELLHATGGKAFLVSARISPEAAEPLSVVRLGRAIGVIYQPTTERQSHYFHVRPADQFDAMIHIDRTRALEPLEPTSRWIAGETPETFPSGL
;
A
#
# COMPACT_ATOMS: atom_id res chain seq x y z
N MET A 1 29.71 22.50 -20.89
CA MET A 1 29.05 21.53 -21.78
C MET A 1 28.22 20.60 -20.91
N THR A 2 26.93 20.88 -20.86
CA THR A 2 25.90 20.27 -20.01
C THR A 2 25.35 19.03 -20.70
N GLY A 3 25.72 17.85 -20.20
CA GLY A 3 25.02 16.61 -20.53
C GLY A 3 23.81 16.48 -19.62
N ALA A 4 22.64 16.87 -20.11
CA ALA A 4 21.37 16.56 -19.49
C ALA A 4 21.21 15.03 -19.50
N ALA A 5 21.33 14.41 -18.34
CA ALA A 5 21.01 13.01 -18.15
C ALA A 5 19.48 12.86 -18.18
N ASP A 6 19.03 11.88 -18.98
CA ASP A 6 17.64 11.51 -19.24
C ASP A 6 16.75 11.58 -17.99
N VAL A 7 15.78 12.50 -18.05
CA VAL A 7 14.55 12.40 -17.27
C VAL A 7 13.83 11.16 -17.80
N ALA A 8 13.95 10.05 -17.08
CA ALA A 8 13.22 8.83 -17.37
C ALA A 8 11.72 9.17 -17.51
N LEU A 9 11.23 9.06 -18.74
CA LEU A 9 9.82 9.14 -19.10
C LEU A 9 9.03 8.20 -18.18
N HIS A 10 8.04 8.77 -17.52
CA HIS A 10 7.19 8.10 -16.53
C HIS A 10 6.58 6.81 -17.11
N SER A 11 6.95 5.67 -16.53
CA SER A 11 6.26 4.41 -16.82
C SER A 11 4.77 4.52 -16.40
N PRO A 12 3.80 4.15 -17.26
CA PRO A 12 2.37 4.36 -16.98
C PRO A 12 1.84 3.56 -15.79
N ARG A 13 0.88 4.17 -15.09
CA ARG A 13 0.26 3.79 -13.81
C ARG A 13 -0.86 2.76 -13.95
N ARG A 14 -0.50 1.52 -14.28
CA ARG A 14 -1.47 0.50 -14.73
C ARG A 14 -2.03 -0.34 -13.57
N VAL A 15 -3.31 -0.12 -13.24
CA VAL A 15 -4.05 -0.78 -12.15
C VAL A 15 -4.73 -2.06 -12.62
N PHE A 16 -5.38 -2.01 -13.78
CA PHE A 16 -6.14 -3.11 -14.38
C PHE A 16 -5.38 -3.69 -15.57
N ARG A 17 -5.41 -5.00 -15.76
CA ARG A 17 -4.83 -5.68 -16.91
C ARG A 17 -5.54 -5.26 -18.19
N ASP A 18 -6.86 -5.28 -18.18
CA ASP A 18 -7.72 -5.00 -19.33
C ASP A 18 -9.12 -4.54 -18.85
N ARG A 19 -10.00 -4.17 -19.79
CA ARG A 19 -11.38 -3.73 -19.48
C ARG A 19 -12.23 -4.83 -18.83
N ARG A 20 -11.93 -6.11 -19.08
CA ARG A 20 -12.70 -7.22 -18.48
C ARG A 20 -12.37 -7.37 -17.00
N GLU A 21 -11.08 -7.32 -16.64
CA GLU A 21 -10.67 -7.34 -15.24
C GLU A 21 -11.28 -6.15 -14.48
N ALA A 22 -11.22 -4.95 -15.04
CA ALA A 22 -11.84 -3.78 -14.47
C ALA A 22 -13.36 -3.94 -14.26
N GLY A 23 -14.06 -4.51 -15.23
CA GLY A 23 -15.49 -4.82 -15.11
C GLY A 23 -15.81 -5.82 -14.00
N ARG A 24 -14.96 -6.84 -13.79
CA ARG A 24 -15.12 -7.81 -12.68
C ARG A 24 -14.89 -7.17 -11.32
N VAL A 25 -13.88 -6.32 -11.19
CA VAL A 25 -13.64 -5.55 -9.95
C VAL A 25 -14.85 -4.67 -9.65
N LEU A 26 -15.34 -3.94 -10.65
CA LEU A 26 -16.50 -3.06 -10.51
C LEU A 26 -17.79 -3.83 -10.17
N ALA A 27 -17.97 -5.02 -10.75
CA ALA A 27 -19.11 -5.90 -10.46
C ALA A 27 -19.17 -6.33 -8.98
N ASN A 28 -18.01 -6.58 -8.35
CA ASN A 28 -17.96 -6.95 -6.94
C ASN A 28 -18.42 -5.80 -6.02
N LEU A 29 -18.12 -4.56 -6.40
CA LEU A 29 -18.57 -3.36 -5.68
C LEU A 29 -20.09 -3.12 -5.83
N LEU A 30 -20.70 -3.64 -6.89
CA LEU A 30 -22.11 -3.47 -7.21
C LEU A 30 -23.00 -4.64 -6.75
N THR A 31 -22.50 -5.56 -5.92
CA THR A 31 -23.22 -6.79 -5.53
C THR A 31 -24.59 -6.55 -4.91
N ALA A 32 -24.83 -5.39 -4.30
CA ALA A 32 -26.13 -4.97 -3.77
C ALA A 32 -27.25 -4.88 -4.84
N TYR A 33 -26.89 -4.76 -6.11
CA TYR A 33 -27.84 -4.69 -7.24
C TYR A 33 -28.16 -6.05 -7.88
N ARG A 34 -27.52 -7.13 -7.42
CA ARG A 34 -27.68 -8.46 -8.02
C ARG A 34 -29.12 -8.96 -7.86
N ASP A 35 -29.65 -9.61 -8.91
CA ASP A 35 -30.99 -10.24 -8.97
C ASP A 35 -32.18 -9.30 -8.86
N ARG A 36 -31.93 -7.99 -8.87
CA ARG A 36 -32.98 -6.98 -8.93
C ARG A 36 -33.59 -6.92 -10.33
N ARG A 37 -34.92 -7.06 -10.39
CA ARG A 37 -35.67 -7.02 -11.66
C ARG A 37 -35.82 -5.61 -12.24
N ASP A 38 -35.61 -4.59 -11.41
CA ASP A 38 -35.70 -3.18 -11.78
C ASP A 38 -34.37 -2.59 -12.22
N VAL A 39 -33.28 -3.37 -12.27
CA VAL A 39 -31.95 -2.91 -12.68
C VAL A 39 -31.71 -3.14 -14.17
N ILE A 40 -31.13 -2.15 -14.83
CA ILE A 40 -30.58 -2.27 -16.18
C ILE A 40 -29.17 -1.67 -16.24
N VAL A 41 -28.27 -2.34 -16.95
CA VAL A 41 -26.90 -1.87 -17.14
C VAL A 41 -26.76 -1.28 -18.54
N LEU A 42 -26.28 -0.05 -18.61
CA LEU A 42 -26.01 0.67 -19.86
C LEU A 42 -24.52 0.95 -19.98
N GLY A 43 -23.86 0.44 -21.02
CA GLY A 43 -22.46 0.75 -21.29
C GLY A 43 -22.32 1.93 -22.24
N LEU A 44 -21.51 2.93 -21.89
CA LEU A 44 -21.15 4.03 -22.80
C LEU A 44 -20.31 3.48 -23.95
N ALA A 45 -20.83 3.59 -25.17
CA ALA A 45 -20.13 3.08 -26.33
C ALA A 45 -18.89 3.96 -26.67
N ARG A 46 -17.73 3.38 -26.97
CA ARG A 46 -17.45 1.93 -27.16
C ARG A 46 -16.74 1.29 -25.97
N GLY A 47 -15.86 2.06 -25.32
CA GLY A 47 -14.95 1.57 -24.29
C GLY A 47 -15.66 1.00 -23.06
N GLY A 48 -16.82 1.56 -22.69
CA GLY A 48 -17.61 1.08 -21.56
C GLY A 48 -18.28 -0.27 -21.75
N ILE A 49 -18.47 -0.75 -22.99
CA ILE A 49 -19.26 -1.97 -23.26
C ILE A 49 -18.62 -3.24 -22.68
N PRO A 50 -17.31 -3.53 -22.87
CA PRO A 50 -16.66 -4.67 -22.21
C PRO A 50 -16.74 -4.65 -20.68
N VAL A 51 -16.65 -3.46 -20.07
CA VAL A 51 -16.78 -3.29 -18.62
C VAL A 51 -18.23 -3.55 -18.19
N ALA A 52 -19.18 -2.93 -18.88
CA ALA A 52 -20.62 -3.05 -18.64
C ALA A 52 -21.10 -4.49 -18.77
N TRP A 53 -20.55 -5.26 -19.70
CA TRP A 53 -20.91 -6.66 -19.88
C TRP A 53 -20.56 -7.52 -18.66
N GLU A 54 -19.34 -7.38 -18.12
CA GLU A 54 -18.93 -8.12 -16.91
C GLU A 54 -19.79 -7.73 -15.70
N VAL A 55 -20.14 -6.43 -15.57
CA VAL A 55 -21.08 -5.93 -14.55
C VAL A 55 -22.47 -6.55 -14.74
N ALA A 56 -23.07 -6.45 -15.92
CA ALA A 56 -24.40 -6.95 -16.21
C ALA A 56 -24.51 -8.47 -16.02
N ALA A 57 -23.52 -9.22 -16.46
CA ALA A 57 -23.46 -10.67 -16.28
C ALA A 57 -23.40 -11.06 -14.79
N ALA A 58 -22.58 -10.37 -13.99
CA ALA A 58 -22.45 -10.64 -12.56
C ALA A 58 -23.69 -10.24 -11.74
N LEU A 59 -24.43 -9.22 -12.19
CA LEU A 59 -25.68 -8.78 -11.56
C LEU A 59 -26.91 -9.55 -12.05
N ARG A 60 -26.77 -10.34 -13.14
CA ARG A 60 -27.87 -10.99 -13.87
C ARG A 60 -28.91 -9.97 -14.37
N ALA A 61 -28.44 -8.81 -14.81
CA ALA A 61 -29.24 -7.69 -15.29
C ALA A 61 -29.15 -7.54 -16.83
N PRO A 62 -30.17 -6.98 -17.50
CA PRO A 62 -30.10 -6.69 -18.94
C PRO A 62 -28.99 -5.69 -19.25
N LEU A 63 -28.30 -5.90 -20.37
CA LEU A 63 -27.29 -5.01 -20.92
C LEU A 63 -27.80 -4.35 -22.22
N ASP A 64 -27.60 -3.06 -22.36
CA ASP A 64 -27.71 -2.36 -23.64
C ASP A 64 -26.57 -1.33 -23.81
N ALA A 65 -26.34 -0.89 -25.04
CA ALA A 65 -25.43 0.21 -25.32
C ALA A 65 -26.14 1.55 -25.17
N PHE A 66 -25.42 2.53 -24.61
CA PHE A 66 -25.82 3.92 -24.61
C PHE A 66 -24.84 4.73 -25.47
N VAL A 67 -25.33 5.25 -26.59
CA VAL A 67 -24.51 6.01 -27.55
C VAL A 67 -24.70 7.49 -27.29
N VAL A 68 -23.58 8.18 -27.00
CA VAL A 68 -23.57 9.63 -26.78
C VAL A 68 -22.51 10.27 -27.67
N ARG A 69 -22.87 11.38 -28.30
CA ARG A 69 -22.01 12.22 -29.13
C ARG A 69 -21.97 13.61 -28.52
N LYS A 70 -20.78 14.20 -28.42
CA LYS A 70 -20.63 15.59 -27.99
C LYS A 70 -20.94 16.50 -29.17
N LEU A 71 -21.64 17.60 -28.92
CA LEU A 71 -21.81 18.69 -29.86
C LEU A 71 -20.67 19.68 -29.61
N GLY A 72 -19.63 19.64 -30.42
CA GLY A 72 -18.48 20.55 -30.31
C GLY A 72 -18.81 21.96 -30.81
N ALA A 73 -18.17 22.98 -30.24
CA ALA A 73 -18.30 24.36 -30.70
C ALA A 73 -17.78 24.51 -32.14
N PRO A 74 -18.40 25.37 -32.97
CA PRO A 74 -17.87 25.70 -34.29
C PRO A 74 -16.40 26.14 -34.22
N GLY A 75 -15.52 25.48 -34.98
CA GLY A 75 -14.06 25.77 -34.99
C GLY A 75 -13.26 25.20 -33.81
N HIS A 76 -13.92 24.65 -32.79
CA HIS A 76 -13.30 24.05 -31.60
C HIS A 76 -14.05 22.78 -31.20
N GLU A 77 -13.92 21.73 -32.01
CA GLU A 77 -14.72 20.50 -31.91
C GLU A 77 -14.54 19.76 -30.57
N GLU A 78 -13.40 19.94 -29.90
CA GLU A 78 -13.11 19.38 -28.57
C GLU A 78 -13.85 20.10 -27.43
N PHE A 79 -14.33 21.33 -27.66
CA PHE A 79 -15.05 22.12 -26.66
C PHE A 79 -16.57 21.87 -26.76
N ALA A 80 -17.11 21.07 -25.86
CA ALA A 80 -18.51 20.65 -25.92
C ALA A 80 -19.49 21.77 -25.52
N VAL A 81 -20.43 22.10 -26.40
CA VAL A 81 -21.54 23.05 -26.17
C VAL A 81 -22.86 22.33 -25.86
N GLY A 82 -22.88 21.02 -26.07
CA GLY A 82 -24.01 20.15 -25.79
C GLY A 82 -23.65 18.70 -26.09
N ALA A 83 -24.66 17.85 -26.12
CA ALA A 83 -24.55 16.46 -26.50
C ALA A 83 -25.82 15.95 -27.16
N LEU A 84 -25.65 14.90 -27.95
CA LEU A 84 -26.71 14.14 -28.58
C LEU A 84 -26.62 12.70 -28.09
N ALA A 85 -27.74 12.15 -27.62
CA ALA A 85 -27.80 10.80 -27.07
C ALA A 85 -28.79 9.91 -27.83
N SER A 86 -28.74 8.61 -27.51
CA SER A 86 -29.66 7.59 -28.02
C SER A 86 -31.12 8.05 -28.02
N GLY A 87 -31.82 7.80 -29.13
CA GLY A 87 -33.19 8.30 -29.35
C GLY A 87 -33.30 9.72 -29.91
N GLY A 88 -32.18 10.33 -30.34
CA GLY A 88 -32.16 11.63 -31.03
C GLY A 88 -32.32 12.83 -30.10
N ARG A 89 -32.11 12.65 -28.79
CA ARG A 89 -32.26 13.71 -27.79
C ARG A 89 -31.05 14.62 -27.78
N VAL A 90 -31.27 15.92 -27.93
CA VAL A 90 -30.24 16.96 -27.91
C VAL A 90 -30.32 17.71 -26.59
N VAL A 91 -29.22 17.70 -25.83
CA VAL A 91 -29.05 18.52 -24.62
C VAL A 91 -28.00 19.58 -24.91
N VAL A 92 -28.29 20.84 -24.62
CA VAL A 92 -27.37 21.97 -24.84
C VAL A 92 -27.16 22.78 -23.57
N ASN A 93 -25.95 23.33 -23.42
CA ASN A 93 -25.66 24.29 -22.37
C ASN A 93 -25.96 25.70 -22.88
N ASP A 94 -27.12 26.25 -22.48
CA ASP A 94 -27.60 27.55 -22.95
C ASP A 94 -26.64 28.70 -22.63
N ASP A 95 -25.91 28.64 -21.51
CA ASP A 95 -24.96 29.68 -21.13
C ASP A 95 -23.73 29.68 -22.03
N VAL A 96 -23.24 28.50 -22.42
CA VAL A 96 -22.13 28.34 -23.36
C VAL A 96 -22.55 28.77 -24.77
N VAL A 97 -23.73 28.35 -25.22
CA VAL A 97 -24.29 28.74 -26.54
C VAL A 97 -24.42 30.26 -26.64
N ARG A 98 -24.93 30.92 -25.59
CA ARG A 98 -25.01 32.40 -25.53
C ARG A 98 -23.64 33.05 -25.48
N GLY A 99 -22.73 32.52 -24.66
CA GLY A 99 -21.37 33.07 -24.49
C GLY A 99 -20.55 33.04 -25.78
N LEU A 100 -20.68 31.97 -26.57
CA LEU A 100 -20.00 31.80 -27.85
C LEU A 100 -20.77 32.36 -29.06
N ARG A 101 -21.98 32.93 -28.83
CA ARG A 101 -22.87 33.46 -29.88
C ARG A 101 -23.17 32.46 -30.99
N ILE A 102 -23.29 31.18 -30.64
CA ILE A 102 -23.58 30.11 -31.60
C ILE A 102 -25.00 30.29 -32.13
N THR A 103 -25.13 30.37 -33.45
CA THR A 103 -26.43 30.55 -34.08
C THR A 103 -27.26 29.27 -34.01
N PRO A 104 -28.61 29.35 -34.03
CA PRO A 104 -29.46 28.18 -34.12
C PRO A 104 -29.18 27.30 -35.35
N GLN A 105 -28.67 27.88 -36.44
CA GLN A 105 -28.32 27.13 -37.64
C GLN A 105 -27.04 26.32 -37.44
N GLU A 106 -25.99 26.92 -36.89
CA GLU A 106 -24.73 26.21 -36.60
C GLU A 106 -24.96 25.04 -35.63
N LEU A 107 -25.77 25.25 -34.58
CA LEU A 107 -26.11 24.18 -33.65
C LEU A 107 -26.88 23.03 -34.32
N ARG A 108 -27.82 23.35 -35.23
CA ARG A 108 -28.53 22.34 -36.02
C ARG A 108 -27.57 21.56 -36.92
N ASP A 109 -26.67 22.23 -37.61
CA ASP A 109 -25.71 21.58 -38.51
C ASP A 109 -24.78 20.63 -37.74
N ILE A 110 -24.34 21.02 -36.53
CA ILE A 110 -23.56 20.15 -35.63
C ILE A 110 -24.42 18.94 -35.19
N ALA A 111 -25.64 19.18 -34.72
CA ALA A 111 -26.54 18.13 -34.25
C ALA A 111 -26.91 17.12 -35.36
N GLU A 112 -27.16 17.58 -36.59
CA GLU A 112 -27.42 16.71 -37.73
C GLU A 112 -26.21 15.83 -38.08
N ARG A 113 -25.01 16.42 -38.11
CA ARG A 113 -23.77 15.68 -38.39
C ARG A 113 -23.53 14.60 -37.35
N GLU A 114 -23.59 14.97 -36.06
CA GLU A 114 -23.41 14.02 -34.96
C GLU A 114 -24.55 13.00 -34.91
N GLY A 115 -25.76 13.38 -35.33
CA GLY A 115 -26.93 12.49 -35.40
C GLY A 115 -26.82 11.41 -36.45
N ARG A 116 -26.25 11.69 -37.62
CA ARG A 116 -26.01 10.66 -38.64
C ARG A 116 -25.05 9.57 -38.13
N GLU A 117 -23.99 9.97 -37.43
CA GLU A 117 -23.04 9.02 -36.82
C GLU A 117 -23.65 8.27 -35.64
N LEU A 118 -24.48 8.93 -34.82
CA LEU A 118 -25.22 8.27 -33.74
C LEU A 118 -26.12 7.17 -34.29
N VAL A 119 -26.95 7.47 -35.30
CA VAL A 119 -27.86 6.51 -35.94
C VAL A 119 -27.09 5.34 -36.55
N ARG A 120 -25.95 5.61 -37.22
CA ARG A 120 -25.08 4.57 -37.76
C ARG A 120 -24.59 3.60 -36.67
N ARG A 121 -24.12 4.12 -35.53
CA ARG A 121 -23.63 3.31 -34.40
C ARG A 121 -24.74 2.52 -33.72
N GLU A 122 -25.89 3.15 -33.50
CA GLU A 122 -27.06 2.45 -32.93
C GLU A 122 -27.50 1.29 -33.82
N ALA A 123 -27.53 1.48 -35.14
CA ALA A 123 -27.84 0.42 -36.09
C ALA A 123 -26.80 -0.71 -36.05
N ALA A 124 -25.51 -0.37 -35.99
CA ALA A 124 -24.42 -1.34 -35.91
C ALA A 124 -24.45 -2.17 -34.61
N TYR A 125 -24.80 -1.56 -33.48
CA TYR A 125 -24.78 -2.22 -32.16
C TYR A 125 -26.05 -3.01 -31.87
N ARG A 126 -27.23 -2.48 -32.22
CA ARG A 126 -28.51 -3.10 -31.87
C ARG A 126 -29.04 -4.04 -32.95
N GLY A 127 -28.52 -3.99 -34.19
CA GLY A 127 -28.98 -4.83 -35.29
C GLY A 127 -30.48 -4.68 -35.58
N GLY A 128 -31.03 -3.49 -35.36
CA GLY A 128 -32.46 -3.19 -35.50
C GLY A 128 -33.32 -3.41 -34.26
N ARG A 129 -32.77 -3.87 -33.14
CA ARG A 129 -33.49 -3.90 -31.85
C ARG A 129 -33.78 -2.48 -31.34
N PRO A 130 -34.95 -2.24 -30.71
CA PRO A 130 -35.22 -0.95 -30.07
C PRO A 130 -34.28 -0.72 -28.87
N PRO A 131 -34.02 0.55 -28.49
CA PRO A 131 -33.33 0.87 -27.24
C PRO A 131 -34.05 0.28 -26.04
N ALA A 132 -33.31 -0.09 -25.01
CA ALA A 132 -33.90 -0.60 -23.79
C ALA A 132 -34.76 0.46 -23.07
N ASP A 133 -35.92 0.02 -22.55
CA ASP A 133 -36.78 0.86 -21.72
C ASP A 133 -36.20 1.00 -20.31
N VAL A 134 -35.92 2.24 -19.93
CA VAL A 134 -35.32 2.67 -18.65
C VAL A 134 -36.33 3.32 -17.71
N THR A 135 -37.57 3.54 -18.16
CA THR A 135 -38.59 4.27 -17.41
C THR A 135 -38.87 3.58 -16.07
N GLY A 136 -38.75 4.31 -14.97
CA GLY A 136 -38.96 3.79 -13.61
C GLY A 136 -37.97 2.71 -13.15
N LYS A 137 -36.85 2.52 -13.85
CA LYS A 137 -35.80 1.54 -13.50
C LYS A 137 -34.60 2.19 -12.82
N THR A 138 -33.82 1.36 -12.12
CA THR A 138 -32.47 1.69 -11.66
C THR A 138 -31.48 1.47 -12.82
N VAL A 139 -30.91 2.54 -13.35
CA VAL A 139 -29.95 2.50 -14.45
C VAL A 139 -28.53 2.54 -13.90
N ILE A 140 -27.74 1.49 -14.14
CA ILE A 140 -26.29 1.49 -13.86
C ILE A 140 -25.57 1.86 -15.16
N LEU A 141 -25.04 3.06 -15.19
CA LEU A 141 -24.34 3.64 -16.32
C LEU A 141 -22.83 3.42 -16.20
N VAL A 142 -22.26 2.62 -17.12
CA VAL A 142 -20.89 2.12 -17.03
C VAL A 142 -20.02 2.68 -18.15
N ASP A 143 -18.80 3.12 -17.81
CA ASP A 143 -17.75 3.47 -18.78
C ASP A 143 -16.39 2.86 -18.37
N ASP A 144 -15.40 2.88 -19.26
CA ASP A 144 -14.05 2.34 -18.95
C ASP A 144 -13.19 3.28 -18.07
N GLY A 145 -13.63 4.53 -17.90
CA GLY A 145 -13.16 5.45 -16.88
C GLY A 145 -13.71 6.86 -17.08
N LEU A 146 -13.48 7.76 -16.13
CA LEU A 146 -13.84 9.17 -16.26
C LEU A 146 -12.58 10.02 -16.21
N ALA A 147 -12.29 10.75 -17.27
CA ALA A 147 -11.30 11.83 -17.22
C ALA A 147 -11.97 13.13 -16.76
N THR A 148 -12.56 13.86 -17.70
CA THR A 148 -13.27 15.12 -17.45
C THR A 148 -14.75 14.95 -17.14
N GLY A 149 -15.28 13.73 -17.23
CA GLY A 149 -16.70 13.46 -17.00
C GLY A 149 -17.66 13.93 -18.10
N ALA A 150 -17.23 14.72 -19.09
CA ALA A 150 -18.13 15.37 -20.05
C ALA A 150 -19.07 14.41 -20.82
N SER A 151 -18.57 13.26 -21.27
CA SER A 151 -19.41 12.25 -21.95
C SER A 151 -20.44 11.63 -21.00
N MET A 152 -20.04 11.40 -19.75
CA MET A 152 -20.89 10.85 -18.70
C MET A 152 -21.97 11.85 -18.28
N PHE A 153 -21.60 13.13 -18.14
CA PHE A 153 -22.56 14.20 -17.83
C PHE A 153 -23.63 14.32 -18.91
N ALA A 154 -23.22 14.32 -20.17
CA ALA A 154 -24.14 14.28 -21.31
C ALA A 154 -25.07 13.06 -21.26
N ALA A 155 -24.54 11.89 -20.90
CA ALA A 155 -25.32 10.67 -20.80
C ALA A 155 -26.36 10.74 -19.68
N VAL A 156 -25.98 11.24 -18.50
CA VAL A 156 -26.88 11.45 -17.36
C VAL A 156 -28.02 12.40 -17.71
N GLN A 157 -27.72 13.53 -18.37
CA GLN A 157 -28.76 14.50 -18.75
C GLN A 157 -29.79 13.88 -19.70
N ALA A 158 -29.32 13.14 -20.72
CA ALA A 158 -30.21 12.47 -21.65
C ALA A 158 -31.06 11.36 -20.98
N LEU A 159 -30.48 10.66 -20.00
CA LEU A 159 -31.19 9.62 -19.25
C LEU A 159 -32.28 10.20 -18.34
N ARG A 160 -32.06 11.37 -17.72
CA ARG A 160 -33.07 12.00 -16.86
C ARG A 160 -34.38 12.28 -17.59
N GLU A 161 -34.33 12.67 -18.86
CA GLU A 161 -35.53 12.86 -19.69
C GLU A 161 -36.26 11.55 -20.03
N ALA A 162 -35.63 10.39 -19.80
CA ALA A 162 -36.27 9.08 -19.95
C ALA A 162 -36.89 8.57 -18.64
N GLU A 163 -36.94 9.42 -17.60
CA GLU A 163 -37.61 9.19 -16.32
C GLU A 163 -37.23 7.85 -15.62
N PRO A 164 -35.92 7.52 -15.46
CA PRO A 164 -35.51 6.41 -14.62
C PRO A 164 -35.83 6.69 -13.14
N ALA A 165 -35.98 5.63 -12.34
CA ALA A 165 -36.16 5.78 -10.89
C ALA A 165 -34.87 6.24 -10.20
N HIS A 166 -33.73 5.67 -10.63
CA HIS A 166 -32.40 6.00 -10.11
C HIS A 166 -31.33 5.89 -11.22
N ILE A 167 -30.29 6.70 -11.14
CA ILE A 167 -29.10 6.66 -12.00
C ILE A 167 -27.87 6.44 -11.11
N VAL A 168 -27.16 5.35 -11.38
CA VAL A 168 -25.90 4.98 -10.71
C VAL A 168 -24.78 5.03 -11.74
N ILE A 169 -23.71 5.78 -11.48
CA ILE A 169 -22.50 5.74 -12.32
C ILE A 169 -21.56 4.68 -11.76
N ALA A 170 -21.02 3.83 -12.62
CA ALA A 170 -20.01 2.86 -12.23
C ALA A 170 -18.82 2.88 -13.19
N VAL A 171 -17.63 3.20 -12.68
CA VAL A 171 -16.42 3.30 -13.50
C VAL A 171 -15.17 2.71 -12.83
N PRO A 172 -14.24 2.11 -13.58
CA PRO A 172 -13.01 1.55 -13.02
C PRO A 172 -12.08 2.60 -12.42
N ALA A 173 -11.86 3.71 -13.12
CA ALA A 173 -10.91 4.74 -12.70
C ALA A 173 -11.41 6.16 -13.01
N ALA A 174 -11.27 7.06 -12.04
CA ALA A 174 -11.65 8.47 -12.19
C ALA A 174 -10.92 9.39 -11.19
N PRO A 175 -10.70 10.69 -11.49
CA PRO A 175 -10.26 11.65 -10.49
C PRO A 175 -11.29 11.80 -9.37
N GLU A 176 -10.82 11.93 -8.12
CA GLU A 176 -11.68 12.15 -6.96
C GLU A 176 -12.59 13.39 -7.15
N SER A 177 -12.06 14.47 -7.73
CA SER A 177 -12.82 15.68 -8.03
C SER A 177 -14.03 15.42 -8.93
N THR A 178 -13.85 14.59 -9.96
CA THR A 178 -14.92 14.23 -10.91
C THR A 178 -15.97 13.36 -10.23
N CYS A 179 -15.56 12.41 -9.39
CA CYS A 179 -16.49 11.58 -8.62
C CYS A 179 -17.35 12.42 -7.66
N ARG A 180 -16.75 13.41 -6.96
CA ARG A 180 -17.49 14.32 -6.07
C ARG A 180 -18.49 15.18 -6.82
N GLU A 181 -18.14 15.65 -8.02
CA GLU A 181 -19.06 16.43 -8.86
C GLU A 181 -20.31 15.61 -9.23
N PHE A 182 -20.13 14.36 -9.64
CA PHE A 182 -21.26 13.47 -9.95
C PHE A 182 -22.06 13.04 -8.73
N ALA A 183 -21.44 12.87 -7.56
CA ALA A 183 -22.15 12.52 -6.34
C ALA A 183 -23.19 13.59 -5.92
N GLY A 184 -23.02 14.84 -6.36
CA GLY A 184 -24.02 15.90 -6.18
C GLY A 184 -25.14 15.92 -7.24
N LEU A 185 -25.02 15.12 -8.30
CA LEU A 185 -25.91 15.14 -9.46
C LEU A 185 -26.74 13.86 -9.63
N ILE A 186 -26.34 12.74 -9.05
CA ILE A 186 -27.01 11.45 -9.27
C ILE A 186 -27.16 10.69 -7.96
N ASP A 187 -27.83 9.53 -8.00
CA ASP A 187 -28.15 8.75 -6.82
C ASP A 187 -26.91 8.10 -6.18
N ASP A 188 -25.96 7.60 -6.99
CA ASP A 188 -24.76 6.94 -6.47
C ASP A 188 -23.59 6.85 -7.48
N VAL A 189 -22.35 7.01 -7.02
CA VAL A 189 -21.13 6.91 -7.84
C VAL A 189 -20.24 5.79 -7.28
N VAL A 190 -20.08 4.72 -8.05
CA VAL A 190 -19.20 3.60 -7.73
C VAL A 190 -17.93 3.68 -8.56
N CYS A 191 -16.80 4.01 -7.93
CA CYS A 191 -15.50 4.08 -8.58
C CYS A 191 -14.53 3.07 -7.96
N ALA A 192 -13.92 2.22 -8.78
CA ALA A 192 -13.00 1.20 -8.26
C ALA A 192 -11.66 1.79 -7.82
N SER A 193 -11.08 2.76 -8.53
CA SER A 193 -9.81 3.39 -8.17
C SER A 193 -9.81 4.89 -8.51
N MET A 194 -9.21 5.72 -7.64
CA MET A 194 -9.11 7.17 -7.86
C MET A 194 -7.63 7.63 -7.86
N PRO A 195 -6.83 7.27 -8.88
CA PRO A 195 -5.40 7.54 -8.88
C PRO A 195 -5.09 9.03 -9.00
N THR A 196 -4.00 9.50 -8.35
CA THR A 196 -3.63 10.92 -8.33
C THR A 196 -2.14 11.14 -8.64
N PRO A 197 -1.74 12.03 -9.58
CA PRO A 197 -2.57 12.67 -10.61
C PRO A 197 -3.23 11.68 -11.59
N PHE A 198 -4.44 12.02 -12.02
CA PHE A 198 -5.15 11.33 -13.09
C PHE A 198 -4.86 12.04 -14.42
N LEU A 199 -4.20 11.35 -15.36
CA LEU A 199 -3.82 11.92 -16.65
C LEU A 199 -4.78 11.47 -17.75
N ALA A 200 -4.91 10.16 -17.96
CA ALA A 200 -5.83 9.58 -18.92
C ALA A 200 -6.44 8.27 -18.41
N VAL A 201 -7.63 7.93 -18.89
CA VAL A 201 -8.30 6.65 -18.57
C VAL A 201 -7.42 5.45 -18.93
N GLY A 202 -6.76 5.51 -20.10
CA GLY A 202 -5.94 4.41 -20.59
C GLY A 202 -4.72 4.09 -19.73
N ASP A 203 -4.25 5.03 -18.92
CA ASP A 203 -3.09 4.80 -18.05
C ASP A 203 -3.39 3.79 -16.95
N SER A 204 -4.66 3.66 -16.54
CA SER A 204 -5.11 2.68 -15.57
C SER A 204 -5.11 1.24 -16.11
N PHE A 205 -4.83 1.02 -17.41
CA PHE A 205 -4.92 -0.29 -18.06
C PHE A 205 -3.59 -0.76 -18.67
N TRP A 206 -3.22 -2.02 -18.46
CA TRP A 206 -2.07 -2.64 -19.15
C TRP A 206 -2.34 -2.84 -20.64
N ASP A 207 -3.55 -3.31 -20.98
CA ASP A 207 -4.09 -3.43 -22.32
C ASP A 207 -5.31 -2.52 -22.48
N PHE A 208 -5.11 -1.39 -23.17
CA PHE A 208 -6.14 -0.42 -23.50
C PHE A 208 -6.41 -0.33 -25.00
N ARG A 209 -6.27 -1.44 -25.73
CA ARG A 209 -6.58 -1.49 -27.17
C ARG A 209 -7.99 -0.98 -27.45
N GLN A 210 -8.17 -0.36 -28.61
CA GLN A 210 -9.44 0.25 -28.97
C GLN A 210 -10.51 -0.84 -29.22
N VAL A 211 -11.65 -0.69 -28.56
CA VAL A 211 -12.81 -1.59 -28.73
C VAL A 211 -13.43 -1.36 -30.10
N SER A 212 -13.61 -2.43 -30.88
CA SER A 212 -14.20 -2.39 -32.22
C SER A 212 -15.73 -2.42 -32.17
N ASP A 213 -16.40 -1.97 -33.24
CA ASP A 213 -17.86 -2.07 -33.34
C ASP A 213 -18.34 -3.53 -33.37
N GLU A 214 -17.51 -4.44 -33.92
CA GLU A 214 -17.77 -5.88 -33.93
C GLU A 214 -17.72 -6.47 -32.51
N GLU A 215 -16.74 -6.06 -31.70
CA GLU A 215 -16.65 -6.47 -30.30
C GLU A 215 -17.86 -5.97 -29.49
N VAL A 216 -18.29 -4.72 -29.70
CA VAL A 216 -19.51 -4.17 -29.07
C VAL A 216 -20.73 -5.01 -29.47
N ALA A 217 -20.93 -5.28 -30.76
CA ALA A 217 -22.06 -6.06 -31.24
C ALA A 217 -22.04 -7.49 -30.68
N GLN A 218 -20.87 -8.13 -30.61
CA GLN A 218 -20.71 -9.47 -30.04
C GLN A 218 -21.08 -9.49 -28.55
N LEU A 219 -20.63 -8.51 -27.76
CA LEU A 219 -20.95 -8.42 -26.34
C LEU A 219 -22.45 -8.18 -26.11
N LEU A 220 -23.07 -7.29 -26.88
CA LEU A 220 -24.52 -7.00 -26.80
C LEU A 220 -25.42 -8.14 -27.28
N ALA A 221 -24.90 -9.04 -28.11
CA ALA A 221 -25.58 -10.28 -28.52
C ALA A 221 -25.40 -11.41 -27.50
N THR A 222 -24.38 -11.33 -26.64
CA THR A 222 -24.09 -12.33 -25.62
C THR A 222 -25.00 -12.11 -24.41
N PRO A 223 -25.91 -13.05 -24.07
CA PRO A 223 -26.90 -12.79 -23.03
C PRO A 223 -26.27 -12.60 -21.64
N THR A 224 -26.77 -11.63 -20.88
CA THR A 224 -26.41 -11.37 -19.47
C THR A 224 -27.53 -11.79 -18.50
N THR A 225 -28.73 -12.05 -19.02
CA THR A 225 -29.93 -12.52 -18.30
C THR A 225 -30.37 -13.88 -18.81
N GLY A 226 -30.93 -14.74 -17.96
CA GLY A 226 -31.48 -16.03 -18.38
C GLY A 226 -30.44 -17.07 -18.78
N VAL A 227 -29.15 -16.69 -18.80
CA VAL A 227 -28.06 -17.65 -18.72
C VAL A 227 -28.13 -18.21 -17.30
N SER A 228 -28.73 -19.39 -17.16
CA SER A 228 -28.19 -20.31 -16.17
C SER A 228 -26.78 -20.57 -16.65
N MET A 229 -25.83 -19.78 -16.15
CA MET A 229 -24.46 -20.24 -16.10
C MET A 229 -24.53 -21.42 -15.13
N THR A 230 -24.95 -22.59 -15.62
CA THR A 230 -24.31 -23.84 -15.24
C THR A 230 -22.87 -23.74 -15.74
N ARG A 231 -22.12 -22.77 -15.20
CA ARG A 231 -20.74 -23.04 -14.88
C ARG A 231 -20.82 -24.28 -13.99
N PRO A 232 -20.10 -25.38 -14.29
CA PRO A 232 -19.92 -26.41 -13.26
C PRO A 232 -19.48 -25.64 -12.03
N VAL A 233 -20.24 -25.68 -10.92
CA VAL A 233 -20.08 -24.77 -9.75
C VAL A 233 -18.60 -24.43 -9.63
N GLU A 234 -18.21 -23.30 -10.22
CA GLU A 234 -16.78 -22.98 -10.34
C GLU A 234 -16.41 -22.73 -8.89
N ARG A 235 -15.44 -23.49 -8.38
CA ARG A 235 -15.01 -23.36 -6.99
C ARG A 235 -14.83 -21.87 -6.74
N THR A 236 -15.56 -21.34 -5.76
CA THR A 236 -15.42 -19.93 -5.40
C THR A 236 -13.96 -19.65 -5.09
N ALA A 237 -13.51 -18.40 -5.23
CA ALA A 237 -12.14 -18.05 -4.89
C ALA A 237 -11.76 -18.51 -3.48
N ALA A 238 -12.69 -18.44 -2.51
CA ALA A 238 -12.51 -18.96 -1.17
C ALA A 238 -12.38 -20.48 -1.12
N GLU A 239 -13.17 -21.24 -1.89
CA GLU A 239 -13.04 -22.70 -1.99
C GLU A 239 -11.74 -23.14 -2.68
N MET A 240 -11.26 -22.37 -3.65
CA MET A 240 -9.96 -22.59 -4.30
C MET A 240 -8.82 -22.38 -3.32
N VAL A 241 -8.80 -21.22 -2.63
CA VAL A 241 -7.83 -20.93 -1.59
C VAL A 241 -7.89 -21.98 -0.48
N ARG A 242 -9.09 -22.37 -0.05
CA ARG A 242 -9.25 -23.37 1.03
C ARG A 242 -8.69 -24.75 0.66
N SER A 243 -8.72 -25.18 -0.61
CA SER A 243 -8.08 -26.46 -0.99
C SER A 243 -6.58 -26.50 -0.82
N VAL A 244 -5.94 -25.33 -0.91
CA VAL A 244 -4.48 -25.21 -0.94
C VAL A 244 -3.94 -24.43 0.26
N ALA A 245 -4.82 -24.04 1.18
CA ALA A 245 -4.45 -23.44 2.45
C ALA A 245 -3.72 -24.48 3.31
N ILE A 246 -2.55 -24.11 3.80
CA ILE A 246 -1.72 -24.93 4.68
C ILE A 246 -1.98 -24.48 6.11
N ASP A 247 -2.46 -25.37 6.97
CA ASP A 247 -2.75 -25.04 8.36
C ASP A 247 -1.52 -24.45 9.06
N ALA A 248 -1.69 -23.28 9.68
CA ALA A 248 -0.63 -22.54 10.36
C ALA A 248 -1.15 -22.07 11.73
N PRO A 249 -1.34 -22.99 12.70
CA PRO A 249 -1.85 -22.63 14.01
C PRO A 249 -0.99 -21.54 14.65
N ALA A 250 -1.64 -20.55 15.28
CA ALA A 250 -0.99 -19.33 15.79
C ALA A 250 -0.21 -18.52 14.74
N GLY A 251 -0.48 -18.73 13.44
CA GLY A 251 0.25 -18.10 12.34
C GLY A 251 1.61 -18.74 12.05
N ILE A 252 1.89 -19.93 12.59
CA ILE A 252 3.18 -20.62 12.41
C ILE A 252 2.98 -21.81 11.46
N PRO A 253 3.47 -21.74 10.21
CA PRO A 253 3.35 -22.85 9.26
C PRO A 253 4.20 -24.06 9.67
N PRO A 254 3.92 -25.25 9.13
CA PRO A 254 4.77 -26.43 9.31
C PRO A 254 6.20 -26.19 8.82
N ARG A 255 7.17 -26.89 9.42
CA ARG A 255 8.60 -26.69 9.10
C ARG A 255 8.89 -27.00 7.64
N GLU A 256 8.32 -28.07 7.11
CA GLU A 256 8.44 -28.46 5.71
C GLU A 256 7.96 -27.37 4.76
N THR A 257 6.87 -26.67 5.10
CA THR A 257 6.34 -25.55 4.33
C THR A 257 7.26 -24.34 4.39
N LEU A 258 7.83 -24.05 5.57
CA LEU A 258 8.82 -22.97 5.71
C LEU A 258 10.12 -23.31 4.95
N GLU A 259 10.56 -24.57 4.95
CA GLU A 259 11.73 -25.02 4.19
C GLU A 259 11.53 -24.82 2.69
N GLU A 260 10.38 -25.23 2.15
CA GLU A 260 10.03 -25.06 0.75
C GLU A 260 9.92 -23.57 0.36
N LEU A 261 9.26 -22.77 1.20
CA LEU A 261 9.07 -21.34 0.96
C LEU A 261 10.40 -20.58 0.99
N ILE A 262 11.19 -20.81 2.04
CA ILE A 262 12.41 -20.04 2.30
C ILE A 262 13.58 -20.53 1.45
N GLY A 263 13.77 -21.86 1.34
CA GLY A 263 14.90 -22.47 0.66
C GLY A 263 16.24 -21.87 1.11
N ASP A 264 16.99 -21.37 0.14
CA ASP A 264 18.31 -20.77 0.31
C ASP A 264 18.30 -19.24 0.33
N ALA A 265 17.12 -18.61 0.49
CA ALA A 265 17.00 -17.15 0.51
C ALA A 265 17.93 -16.51 1.55
N ARG A 266 18.73 -15.52 1.14
CA ARG A 266 19.57 -14.74 2.06
C ARG A 266 18.76 -13.78 2.91
N ILE A 267 17.64 -13.27 2.39
CA ILE A 267 16.84 -12.25 3.07
C ILE A 267 15.39 -12.72 3.16
N VAL A 268 14.86 -12.74 4.37
CA VAL A 268 13.45 -13.09 4.62
C VAL A 268 12.78 -11.89 5.28
N LEU A 269 11.93 -11.20 4.53
CA LEU A 269 11.15 -10.09 5.03
C LEU A 269 9.80 -10.60 5.52
N ILE A 270 9.54 -10.41 6.80
CA ILE A 270 8.31 -10.84 7.45
C ILE A 270 7.51 -9.60 7.87
N GLY A 271 6.42 -9.41 7.15
CA GLY A 271 5.47 -8.31 7.29
C GLY A 271 4.56 -8.44 8.52
N GLU A 272 3.79 -7.39 8.75
CA GLU A 272 2.59 -7.43 9.58
C GLU A 272 1.53 -6.47 9.02
N SER A 273 0.23 -6.81 9.09
CA SER A 273 -0.84 -5.90 8.66
C SER A 273 -1.28 -4.92 9.76
N SER A 274 -0.73 -5.06 10.97
CA SER A 274 -0.82 -4.04 12.00
C SER A 274 0.41 -3.99 12.90
N HIS A 275 0.78 -2.81 13.40
CA HIS A 275 1.85 -2.65 14.41
C HIS A 275 1.45 -3.02 15.84
N GLY A 276 0.23 -3.53 16.03
CA GLY A 276 -0.39 -3.66 17.35
C GLY A 276 -1.06 -5.00 17.59
N THR A 277 -0.73 -6.03 16.82
CA THR A 277 -1.37 -7.35 16.91
C THR A 277 -0.43 -8.38 17.52
N HIS A 278 -0.84 -9.00 18.62
CA HIS A 278 -0.06 -9.97 19.38
C HIS A 278 0.40 -11.17 18.52
N GLU A 279 -0.53 -11.80 17.82
CA GLU A 279 -0.25 -13.04 17.07
C GLU A 279 0.72 -12.81 15.90
N PHE A 280 0.77 -11.59 15.33
CA PHE A 280 1.74 -11.25 14.28
C PHE A 280 3.16 -11.21 14.84
N TYR A 281 3.36 -10.59 16.01
CA TYR A 281 4.66 -10.58 16.67
C TYR A 281 5.06 -11.98 17.13
N GLU A 282 4.13 -12.77 17.67
CA GLU A 282 4.39 -14.13 18.15
C GLU A 282 4.82 -15.04 17.00
N ALA A 283 4.08 -15.04 15.87
CA ALA A 283 4.42 -15.80 14.69
C ALA A 283 5.78 -15.36 14.09
N ARG A 284 6.02 -14.04 13.98
CA ARG A 284 7.32 -13.50 13.52
C ARG A 284 8.46 -13.98 14.40
N ALA A 285 8.31 -13.90 15.72
CA ALA A 285 9.31 -14.37 16.67
C ALA A 285 9.56 -15.88 16.51
N ALA A 286 8.51 -16.71 16.44
CA ALA A 286 8.65 -18.16 16.30
C ALA A 286 9.32 -18.59 14.99
N ILE A 287 8.91 -18.02 13.85
CA ILE A 287 9.53 -18.28 12.54
C ILE A 287 11.00 -17.84 12.57
N THR A 288 11.30 -16.69 13.17
CA THR A 288 12.67 -16.17 13.26
C THR A 288 13.56 -17.02 14.15
N LYS A 289 13.05 -17.55 15.28
CA LYS A 289 13.78 -18.49 16.13
C LYS A 289 14.22 -19.73 15.32
N TRP A 290 13.28 -20.31 14.57
CA TRP A 290 13.59 -21.44 13.68
C TRP A 290 14.60 -21.09 12.59
N LEU A 291 14.47 -19.91 11.95
CA LEU A 291 15.44 -19.45 10.94
C LEU A 291 16.85 -19.32 11.51
N ILE A 292 16.98 -18.83 12.75
CA ILE A 292 18.27 -18.72 13.45
C ILE A 292 18.82 -20.11 13.77
N GLU A 293 18.03 -20.96 14.42
CA GLU A 293 18.47 -22.27 14.93
C GLU A 293 18.79 -23.27 13.81
N GLU A 294 17.97 -23.31 12.75
CA GLU A 294 18.00 -24.41 11.76
C GLU A 294 18.49 -23.94 10.38
N LYS A 295 18.41 -22.64 10.08
CA LYS A 295 18.73 -22.10 8.74
C LYS A 295 19.93 -21.13 8.74
N GLY A 296 20.56 -20.92 9.90
CA GLY A 296 21.79 -20.14 10.03
C GLY A 296 21.61 -18.63 9.82
N PHE A 297 20.43 -18.09 10.11
CA PHE A 297 20.22 -16.64 10.07
C PHE A 297 20.95 -15.95 11.22
N GLY A 298 21.88 -15.06 10.88
CA GLY A 298 22.78 -14.39 11.84
C GLY A 298 22.36 -12.97 12.23
N ALA A 299 21.26 -12.46 11.68
CA ALA A 299 20.76 -11.14 12.05
C ALA A 299 19.24 -11.01 11.92
N VAL A 300 18.68 -10.19 12.80
CA VAL A 300 17.31 -9.68 12.73
C VAL A 300 17.38 -8.16 12.56
N ALA A 301 16.82 -7.63 11.47
CA ALA A 301 16.76 -6.21 11.19
C ALA A 301 15.32 -5.71 11.25
N ALA A 302 14.99 -4.87 12.23
CA ALA A 302 13.65 -4.37 12.47
C ALA A 302 13.46 -2.97 11.87
N GLU A 303 12.21 -2.63 11.51
CA GLU A 303 11.72 -1.25 11.26
C GLU A 303 11.74 -0.43 12.56
N ALA A 304 12.94 -0.30 13.11
CA ALA A 304 13.26 0.26 14.40
C ALA A 304 14.38 1.28 14.25
N ASP A 305 14.40 2.25 15.14
CA ASP A 305 15.47 3.24 15.22
C ASP A 305 16.83 2.56 15.42
N TRP A 306 17.80 2.95 14.59
CA TRP A 306 19.16 2.38 14.60
C TRP A 306 19.84 2.37 15.99
N PRO A 307 19.93 3.50 16.73
CA PRO A 307 20.60 3.51 18.03
C PRO A 307 19.87 2.70 19.10
N ASP A 308 18.54 2.63 19.04
CA ASP A 308 17.74 1.90 20.04
C ASP A 308 17.86 0.39 19.85
N ALA A 309 17.80 -0.06 18.59
CA ALA A 309 18.09 -1.45 18.27
C ALA A 309 19.55 -1.81 18.57
N TYR A 310 20.50 -0.87 18.47
CA TYR A 310 21.89 -1.13 18.85
C TYR A 310 22.05 -1.39 20.36
N ARG A 311 21.30 -0.70 21.22
CA ARG A 311 21.27 -1.02 22.67
C ARG A 311 20.82 -2.46 22.91
N VAL A 312 19.73 -2.89 22.26
CA VAL A 312 19.27 -4.29 22.29
C VAL A 312 20.33 -5.24 21.76
N ASN A 313 21.00 -4.89 20.66
CA ASN A 313 22.07 -5.71 20.08
C ASN A 313 23.21 -5.96 21.07
N ARG A 314 23.63 -4.89 21.77
CA ARG A 314 24.67 -4.98 22.80
C ARG A 314 24.21 -5.93 23.88
N TYR A 315 23.00 -5.75 24.41
CA TYR A 315 22.43 -6.64 25.41
C TYR A 315 22.43 -8.10 24.96
N VAL A 316 21.84 -8.45 23.80
CA VAL A 316 21.74 -9.85 23.35
C VAL A 316 23.11 -10.46 23.07
N ARG A 317 24.09 -9.66 22.63
CA ARG A 317 25.49 -10.06 22.48
C ARG A 317 26.28 -9.94 23.77
N GLY A 318 25.68 -9.64 24.92
CA GLY A 318 26.37 -9.57 26.21
C GLY A 318 27.49 -8.55 26.28
N LEU A 319 27.24 -7.43 25.63
CA LEU A 319 27.99 -6.20 25.66
C LEU A 319 27.13 -5.15 26.39
N GLY A 320 27.75 -4.18 27.04
CA GLY A 320 27.01 -3.15 27.78
C GLY A 320 26.64 -3.56 29.20
N GLU A 321 25.75 -2.77 29.80
CA GLU A 321 25.46 -2.79 31.25
C GLU A 321 24.01 -3.18 31.57
N ASP A 322 23.11 -3.25 30.58
CA ASP A 322 21.70 -3.63 30.80
C ASP A 322 21.59 -5.06 31.35
N GLU A 323 20.82 -5.25 32.42
CA GLU A 323 20.72 -6.52 33.14
C GLU A 323 19.64 -7.46 32.57
N ASN A 324 18.61 -6.89 31.95
CA ASN A 324 17.43 -7.61 31.45
C ASN A 324 16.89 -7.00 30.13
N ALA A 325 15.99 -7.73 29.45
CA ALA A 325 15.42 -7.28 28.19
C ALA A 325 14.58 -5.99 28.32
N ASP A 326 13.87 -5.77 29.44
CA ASP A 326 13.08 -4.55 29.66
C ASP A 326 13.97 -3.30 29.67
N GLU A 327 15.12 -3.37 30.36
CA GLU A 327 16.14 -2.32 30.35
C GLU A 327 16.73 -2.09 28.95
N ALA A 328 17.06 -3.17 28.24
CA ALA A 328 17.58 -3.07 26.88
C ALA A 328 16.57 -2.43 25.90
N LEU A 329 15.27 -2.66 26.12
CA LEU A 329 14.17 -2.10 25.33
C LEU A 329 13.76 -0.69 25.75
N SER A 330 14.31 -0.16 26.84
CA SER A 330 13.99 1.20 27.32
C SER A 330 14.43 2.31 26.35
N GLY A 331 15.25 2.03 25.33
CA GLY A 331 15.51 2.99 24.25
C GLY A 331 14.25 3.36 23.45
N PHE A 332 13.32 2.42 23.30
CA PHE A 332 12.09 2.57 22.51
C PHE A 332 10.96 3.31 23.25
N GLU A 333 11.25 4.51 23.74
CA GLU A 333 10.30 5.38 24.46
C GLU A 333 9.54 6.34 23.56
N ARG A 334 10.07 6.61 22.36
CA ARG A 334 9.41 7.50 21.40
C ARG A 334 8.13 6.89 20.86
N PHE A 335 7.20 7.76 20.48
CA PHE A 335 5.99 7.32 19.80
C PHE A 335 6.32 6.52 18.52
N PRO A 336 5.73 5.33 18.33
CA PRO A 336 4.85 4.60 19.25
C PRO A 336 5.60 3.83 20.35
N ALA A 337 5.14 3.94 21.61
CA ALA A 337 5.80 3.31 22.76
C ALA A 337 5.64 1.79 22.89
N TRP A 338 4.90 1.12 21.99
CA TRP A 338 4.58 -0.32 22.10
C TRP A 338 5.16 -1.19 20.97
N MET A 339 5.52 -0.60 19.84
CA MET A 339 5.85 -1.34 18.61
C MET A 339 7.03 -2.31 18.84
N TRP A 340 8.08 -1.84 19.49
CA TRP A 340 9.22 -2.69 19.86
C TRP A 340 9.33 -2.94 21.37
N ARG A 341 8.63 -2.15 22.19
CA ARG A 341 8.61 -2.27 23.65
C ARG A 341 7.33 -2.94 24.14
N ASN A 342 7.23 -4.24 23.86
CA ASN A 342 6.09 -5.09 24.21
C ASN A 342 6.56 -6.44 24.76
N THR A 343 5.62 -7.20 25.31
CA THR A 343 5.89 -8.49 25.96
C THR A 343 6.49 -9.53 25.01
N VAL A 344 6.04 -9.57 23.75
CA VAL A 344 6.53 -10.56 22.77
C VAL A 344 7.97 -10.27 22.35
N VAL A 345 8.30 -9.00 22.09
CA VAL A 345 9.68 -8.60 21.73
C VAL A 345 10.62 -8.78 22.92
N ARG A 346 10.20 -8.45 24.15
CA ARG A 346 10.96 -8.76 25.37
C ARG A 346 11.32 -10.24 25.44
N ASP A 347 10.33 -11.11 25.31
CA ASP A 347 10.54 -12.57 25.40
C ASP A 347 11.44 -13.09 24.26
N PHE A 348 11.36 -12.48 23.06
CA PHE A 348 12.27 -12.78 21.96
C PHE A 348 13.71 -12.33 22.25
N VAL A 349 13.90 -11.12 22.80
CA VAL A 349 15.21 -10.56 23.16
C VAL A 349 15.88 -11.39 24.26
N ASP A 350 15.13 -11.81 25.28
CA ASP A 350 15.63 -12.71 26.34
C ASP A 350 16.03 -14.08 25.79
N TRP A 351 15.21 -14.64 24.89
CA TRP A 351 15.56 -15.88 24.19
C TRP A 351 16.84 -15.70 23.36
N LEU A 352 16.96 -14.61 22.59
CA LEU A 352 18.11 -14.34 21.73
C LEU A 352 19.39 -14.16 22.56
N ARG A 353 19.29 -13.49 23.71
CA ARG A 353 20.36 -13.37 24.71
C ARG A 353 20.84 -14.74 25.19
N THR A 354 19.91 -15.63 25.49
CA THR A 354 20.20 -17.00 25.95
C THR A 354 20.85 -17.82 24.84
N HIS A 355 20.27 -17.81 23.65
CA HIS A 355 20.84 -18.46 22.46
C HIS A 355 22.28 -17.99 22.20
N ASN A 356 22.52 -16.67 22.21
CA ASN A 356 23.84 -16.09 21.98
C ASN A 356 24.86 -16.42 23.09
N ARG A 357 24.41 -16.64 24.32
CA ARG A 357 25.29 -17.10 25.41
C ARG A 357 25.75 -18.54 25.15
N GLU A 358 24.87 -19.39 24.63
CA GLU A 358 25.20 -20.76 24.24
C GLU A 358 26.15 -20.78 23.04
N GLN A 359 25.87 -20.02 21.97
CA GLN A 359 26.77 -19.91 20.81
C GLN A 359 28.16 -19.42 21.21
N ARG A 360 28.24 -18.42 22.09
CA ARG A 360 29.53 -17.96 22.63
C ARG A 360 30.28 -19.06 23.36
N SER A 361 29.58 -19.87 24.14
CA SER A 361 30.21 -20.95 24.92
C SER A 361 30.80 -22.06 24.04
N THR A 362 30.26 -22.23 22.82
CA THR A 362 30.72 -23.21 21.82
C THR A 362 31.60 -22.61 20.74
N GLY A 363 31.93 -21.31 20.82
CA GLY A 363 32.76 -20.60 19.85
C GLY A 363 32.07 -20.34 18.50
N GLN A 364 30.74 -20.45 18.44
CA GLN A 364 29.93 -20.20 17.26
C GLN A 364 29.59 -18.71 17.12
N PRO A 365 29.32 -18.23 15.88
CA PRO A 365 28.85 -16.86 15.65
C PRO A 365 27.58 -16.53 16.43
N GLN A 366 27.49 -15.31 16.95
CA GLN A 366 26.30 -14.81 17.64
C GLN A 366 25.37 -14.10 16.66
N THR A 367 24.07 -14.16 16.92
CA THR A 367 23.04 -13.47 16.13
C THR A 367 22.80 -12.06 16.64
N GLY A 368 22.78 -11.06 15.75
CA GLY A 368 22.54 -9.67 16.12
C GLY A 368 21.10 -9.19 15.91
N PHE A 369 20.75 -8.08 16.58
CA PHE A 369 19.49 -7.35 16.43
C PHE A 369 19.78 -5.92 15.95
N TYR A 370 19.13 -5.46 14.89
CA TYR A 370 19.51 -4.23 14.18
C TYR A 370 18.28 -3.39 13.86
N GLY A 371 18.46 -2.07 13.80
CA GLY A 371 17.44 -1.15 13.30
C GLY A 371 17.62 -0.92 11.81
N LEU A 372 16.61 -0.33 11.17
CA LEU A 372 16.67 0.09 9.76
C LEU A 372 16.16 1.51 9.56
N ASP A 373 15.44 2.06 10.53
CA ASP A 373 14.66 3.28 10.38
C ASP A 373 15.46 4.55 10.70
N LEU A 374 14.93 5.70 10.30
CA LEU A 374 15.62 7.00 10.31
C LEU A 374 15.01 8.06 11.23
N TYR A 375 14.03 7.72 12.07
CA TYR A 375 13.36 8.72 12.90
C TYR A 375 14.27 9.27 14.01
N SER A 376 15.31 8.55 14.40
CA SER A 376 16.27 8.80 15.49
C SER A 376 17.31 9.91 15.24
N LEU A 377 16.98 10.99 14.53
CA LEU A 377 17.91 12.08 14.18
C LEU A 377 18.80 12.56 15.35
N HIS A 378 18.21 13.06 16.43
CA HIS A 378 18.96 13.60 17.58
C HIS A 378 19.77 12.53 18.32
N ARG A 379 19.18 11.36 18.54
CA ARG A 379 19.86 10.24 19.20
C ARG A 379 21.06 9.75 18.37
N SER A 380 20.93 9.65 17.05
CA SER A 380 22.04 9.30 16.16
C SER A 380 23.15 10.35 16.16
N MET A 381 22.83 11.65 16.27
CA MET A 381 23.85 12.69 16.44
C MET A 381 24.65 12.49 17.73
N HIS A 382 23.97 12.19 18.84
CA HIS A 382 24.60 11.91 20.13
C HIS A 382 25.52 10.68 20.07
N GLU A 383 25.08 9.58 19.46
CA GLU A 383 25.90 8.36 19.33
C GLU A 383 27.18 8.60 18.52
N VAL A 384 27.12 9.40 17.45
CA VAL A 384 28.32 9.80 16.70
C VAL A 384 29.31 10.57 17.58
N ILE A 385 28.81 11.51 18.39
CA ILE A 385 29.67 12.32 19.28
C ILE A 385 30.28 11.43 20.37
N ILE A 386 29.49 10.56 21.02
CA ILE A 386 29.95 9.65 22.08
C ILE A 386 31.05 8.73 21.57
N TYR A 387 30.90 8.18 20.36
CA TYR A 387 31.93 7.35 19.75
C TYR A 387 33.22 8.17 19.51
N LEU A 388 33.09 9.35 18.89
CA LEU A 388 34.25 10.19 18.58
C LEU A 388 34.96 10.71 19.84
N ASP A 389 34.26 10.98 20.95
CA ASP A 389 34.89 11.41 22.20
C ASP A 389 35.89 10.38 22.72
N LYS A 390 35.62 9.10 22.52
CA LYS A 390 36.49 8.00 22.95
C LYS A 390 37.75 7.91 22.07
N ILE A 391 37.60 8.09 20.75
CA ILE A 391 38.63 7.71 19.78
C ILE A 391 39.33 8.89 19.07
N ASP A 392 38.68 10.04 18.93
CA ASP A 392 39.20 11.28 18.36
C ASP A 392 38.44 12.52 18.91
N PRO A 393 38.84 13.02 20.10
CA PRO A 393 38.20 14.18 20.72
C PRO A 393 38.19 15.44 19.85
N LYS A 394 39.16 15.59 18.93
CA LYS A 394 39.18 16.72 17.99
C LYS A 394 38.09 16.57 16.93
N ALA A 395 37.87 15.37 16.43
CA ALA A 395 36.73 15.08 15.55
C ALA A 395 35.40 15.23 16.28
N ALA A 396 35.31 14.82 17.55
CA ALA A 396 34.12 15.01 18.37
C ALA A 396 33.76 16.50 18.54
N ALA A 397 34.75 17.36 18.77
CA ALA A 397 34.53 18.80 18.84
C ALA A 397 34.00 19.38 17.52
N ARG A 398 34.49 18.91 16.36
CA ARG A 398 33.95 19.30 15.05
C ARG A 398 32.51 18.80 14.85
N ALA A 399 32.23 17.57 15.26
CA ALA A 399 30.88 16.99 15.17
C ALA A 399 29.86 17.80 15.97
N ARG A 400 30.18 18.16 17.23
CA ARG A 400 29.35 19.05 18.05
C ARG A 400 29.10 20.40 17.36
N ALA A 401 30.14 21.02 16.82
CA ALA A 401 30.00 22.31 16.14
C ALA A 401 29.12 22.23 14.88
N ARG A 402 29.17 21.13 14.13
CA ARG A 402 28.30 20.91 12.96
C ARG A 402 26.85 20.61 13.37
N TYR A 403 26.64 19.73 14.35
CA TYR A 403 25.30 19.33 14.79
C TYR A 403 24.57 20.40 15.61
N ALA A 404 25.29 21.38 16.17
CA ALA A 404 24.68 22.54 16.81
C ALA A 404 23.72 23.35 15.89
N CYS A 405 23.79 23.16 14.57
CA CYS A 405 22.80 23.70 13.64
C CYS A 405 21.36 23.24 13.95
N PHE A 406 21.18 22.01 14.46
CA PHE A 406 19.88 21.45 14.78
C PHE A 406 19.29 21.98 16.10
N ASP A 407 20.10 22.61 16.96
CA ASP A 407 19.68 23.13 18.28
C ASP A 407 18.73 24.34 18.19
N HIS A 408 18.55 24.90 16.98
CA HIS A 408 17.59 25.97 16.73
C HIS A 408 16.13 25.51 16.72
N ALA A 409 15.88 24.22 16.55
CA ALA A 409 14.60 23.57 16.82
C ALA A 409 14.63 22.99 18.24
N SER A 410 13.47 22.89 18.92
CA SER A 410 13.35 22.26 20.24
C SER A 410 14.18 20.97 20.29
N ALA A 411 14.97 20.77 21.35
CA ALA A 411 16.10 19.82 21.39
C ALA A 411 15.80 18.32 21.11
N ASP A 412 14.55 17.94 20.87
CA ASP A 412 14.12 16.58 20.50
C ASP A 412 13.05 16.55 19.40
N ASP A 413 12.80 17.69 18.73
CA ASP A 413 11.73 17.82 17.73
C ASP A 413 12.28 17.98 16.30
N ALA A 414 12.61 16.83 15.71
CA ALA A 414 13.04 16.77 14.33
C ALA A 414 11.96 17.22 13.32
N GLN A 415 10.66 17.16 13.70
CA GLN A 415 9.58 17.68 12.87
C GLN A 415 9.57 19.21 12.90
N ALA A 416 9.83 19.85 14.04
CA ALA A 416 10.00 21.29 14.14
C ALA A 416 11.19 21.81 13.32
N TYR A 417 12.31 21.07 13.31
CA TYR A 417 13.41 21.32 12.37
C TYR A 417 12.91 21.26 10.92
N GLY A 418 12.28 20.15 10.54
CA GLY A 418 11.78 19.92 9.20
C GLY A 418 10.83 21.02 8.71
N PHE A 419 9.92 21.46 9.57
CA PHE A 419 8.96 22.53 9.28
C PHE A 419 9.70 23.85 9.03
N SER A 420 10.63 24.22 9.92
CA SER A 420 11.38 25.46 9.81
C SER A 420 12.25 25.50 8.56
N ALA A 421 12.93 24.39 8.24
CA ALA A 421 13.79 24.27 7.07
C ALA A 421 13.00 24.23 5.76
N ALA A 422 11.82 23.59 5.73
CA ALA A 422 10.99 23.47 4.53
C ALA A 422 10.38 24.81 4.08
N PHE A 423 9.97 25.66 5.03
CA PHE A 423 9.30 26.93 4.76
C PHE A 423 10.22 28.15 4.81
N GLY A 424 11.54 27.94 4.86
CA GLY A 424 12.54 29.02 4.87
C GLY A 424 12.55 29.84 6.17
N ALA A 425 11.98 29.31 7.25
CA ALA A 425 11.96 29.92 8.58
C ALA A 425 13.24 29.61 9.39
N GLY A 426 14.17 28.82 8.84
CA GLY A 426 15.50 28.55 9.40
C GLY A 426 16.47 28.02 8.34
N PRO A 427 17.79 27.99 8.61
CA PRO A 427 18.77 27.40 7.71
C PRO A 427 18.58 25.87 7.64
N SER A 428 18.88 25.27 6.48
CA SER A 428 19.04 23.81 6.42
C SER A 428 20.38 23.40 7.01
N CYS A 429 20.39 22.27 7.73
CA CYS A 429 21.61 21.67 8.27
C CYS A 429 22.19 20.59 7.36
N GLU A 430 21.76 20.56 6.09
CA GLU A 430 22.17 19.58 5.07
C GLU A 430 23.69 19.56 4.89
N ARG A 431 24.30 20.75 4.78
CA ARG A 431 25.74 20.88 4.55
C ARG A 431 26.52 20.32 5.74
N GLU A 432 26.11 20.66 6.95
CA GLU A 432 26.71 20.23 8.21
C GLU A 432 26.62 18.71 8.37
N ALA A 433 25.46 18.11 8.07
CA ALA A 433 25.26 16.66 8.11
C ALA A 433 26.12 15.92 7.07
N ILE A 434 26.20 16.43 5.83
CA ILE A 434 27.05 15.87 4.77
C ILE A 434 28.52 15.99 5.14
N GLU A 435 28.98 17.16 5.57
CA GLU A 435 30.37 17.39 5.97
C GLU A 435 30.78 16.46 7.11
N GLN A 436 29.88 16.24 8.08
CA GLN A 436 30.13 15.32 9.18
C GLN A 436 30.26 13.87 8.70
N LEU A 437 29.36 13.40 7.84
CA LEU A 437 29.44 12.06 7.25
C LEU A 437 30.73 11.86 6.44
N VAL A 438 31.10 12.85 5.62
CA VAL A 438 32.33 12.81 4.80
C VAL A 438 33.59 12.79 5.68
N ASP A 439 33.65 13.61 6.74
CA ASP A 439 34.76 13.60 7.69
C ASP A 439 34.88 12.23 8.38
N PHE A 440 33.75 11.63 8.75
CA PHE A 440 33.71 10.30 9.36
C PHE A 440 34.21 9.21 8.40
N GLN A 441 33.74 9.21 7.15
CA GLN A 441 34.16 8.25 6.12
C GLN A 441 35.64 8.37 5.77
N ARG A 442 36.18 9.59 5.67
CA ARG A 442 37.61 9.82 5.38
C ARG A 442 38.54 9.24 6.44
N ASN A 443 38.11 9.24 7.70
CA ASN A 443 38.92 8.76 8.83
C ASN A 443 38.61 7.31 9.24
N ALA A 444 37.63 6.66 8.59
CA ALA A 444 37.18 5.30 8.93
C ALA A 444 38.31 4.27 9.04
N LEU A 445 39.23 4.23 8.07
CA LEU A 445 40.36 3.30 8.09
C LEU A 445 41.33 3.58 9.26
N ALA A 446 41.49 4.84 9.64
CA ALA A 446 42.33 5.22 10.78
C ALA A 446 41.68 4.83 12.11
N TYR A 447 40.35 4.93 12.21
CA TYR A 447 39.60 4.53 13.39
C TYR A 447 39.55 3.00 13.55
N ALA A 448 39.30 2.25 12.46
CA ALA A 448 39.25 0.78 12.47
C ALA A 448 40.57 0.15 12.94
N ARG A 449 41.72 0.77 12.60
CA ARG A 449 43.05 0.25 12.95
C ARG A 449 43.43 0.41 14.42
N ARG A 450 42.69 1.19 15.22
CA ARG A 450 43.11 1.53 16.58
C ARG A 450 42.84 0.43 17.61
N ASP A 451 41.76 -0.37 17.47
CA ASP A 451 41.28 -1.22 18.59
C ASP A 451 40.77 -2.65 18.20
N GLY A 452 41.09 -3.19 17.01
CA GLY A 452 40.78 -4.59 16.63
C GLY A 452 39.32 -4.85 16.18
N LEU A 453 38.86 -6.11 16.17
CA LEU A 453 37.55 -6.52 15.62
C LEU A 453 36.33 -5.87 16.30
N LEU A 454 36.35 -5.72 17.63
CA LEU A 454 35.29 -4.98 18.37
C LEU A 454 35.21 -3.51 17.95
N ALA A 455 36.33 -2.93 17.50
CA ALA A 455 36.38 -1.56 17.02
C ALA A 455 35.78 -1.41 15.62
N GLU A 456 35.77 -2.47 14.80
CA GLU A 456 35.12 -2.47 13.49
C GLU A 456 33.60 -2.44 13.63
N ASP A 457 33.03 -3.25 14.52
CA ASP A 457 31.59 -3.22 14.84
C ASP A 457 31.21 -1.83 15.36
N GLU A 458 31.86 -1.31 16.40
CA GLU A 458 31.55 0.02 16.96
C GLU A 458 31.71 1.15 15.93
N LEU A 459 32.71 1.06 15.05
CA LEU A 459 32.87 1.99 13.94
C LEU A 459 31.70 1.91 12.96
N PHE A 460 31.27 0.71 12.57
CA PHE A 460 30.13 0.52 11.69
C PHE A 460 28.86 1.13 12.26
N TYR A 461 28.54 0.91 13.54
CA TYR A 461 27.36 1.53 14.16
C TYR A 461 27.44 3.05 14.18
N ALA A 462 28.62 3.63 14.47
CA ALA A 462 28.79 5.07 14.47
C ALA A 462 28.70 5.67 13.05
N GLN A 463 29.22 4.97 12.03
CA GLN A 463 29.06 5.34 10.62
C GLN A 463 27.60 5.35 10.20
N GLN A 464 26.85 4.32 10.60
CA GLN A 464 25.44 4.23 10.27
C GLN A 464 24.61 5.30 10.97
N ASN A 465 24.93 5.65 12.22
CA ASN A 465 24.32 6.82 12.85
C ASN A 465 24.61 8.11 12.05
N ALA A 466 25.83 8.34 11.57
CA ALA A 466 26.13 9.50 10.72
C ALA A 466 25.35 9.49 9.39
N GLN A 467 25.16 8.31 8.78
CA GLN A 467 24.33 8.14 7.59
C GLN A 467 22.85 8.41 7.87
N THR A 468 22.33 7.93 9.00
CA THR A 468 20.98 8.18 9.50
C THR A 468 20.76 9.68 9.69
N VAL A 469 21.68 10.40 10.34
CA VAL A 469 21.57 11.86 10.50
C VAL A 469 21.44 12.57 9.16
N ARG A 470 22.29 12.22 8.18
CA ARG A 470 22.22 12.80 6.83
C ARG A 470 20.89 12.49 6.14
N ASN A 471 20.42 11.25 6.20
CA ASN A 471 19.17 10.87 5.52
C ASN A 471 17.93 11.45 6.23
N ALA A 472 17.96 11.51 7.56
CA ALA A 472 16.92 12.09 8.39
C ALA A 472 16.77 13.60 8.16
N GLU A 473 17.89 14.33 8.00
CA GLU A 473 17.86 15.75 7.61
C GLU A 473 17.02 15.97 6.34
N VAL A 474 17.33 15.22 5.27
CA VAL A 474 16.63 15.32 3.98
C VAL A 474 15.17 14.90 4.13
N TYR A 475 14.91 13.84 4.90
CA TYR A 475 13.55 13.33 5.16
C TYR A 475 12.67 14.38 5.85
N TYR A 476 13.12 14.93 6.98
CA TYR A 476 12.31 15.86 7.78
C TYR A 476 12.04 17.16 7.02
N ARG A 477 13.00 17.62 6.21
CA ARG A 477 12.80 18.76 5.31
C ARG A 477 11.81 18.46 4.18
N ALA A 478 11.83 17.25 3.62
CA ALA A 478 10.91 16.84 2.55
C ALA A 478 9.50 16.51 3.06
N MET A 479 9.33 16.21 4.35
CA MET A 479 8.07 15.82 4.98
C MET A 479 6.92 16.81 4.73
N PHE A 480 7.24 18.10 4.60
CA PHE A 480 6.25 19.17 4.38
C PHE A 480 6.05 19.56 2.91
N GLY A 481 6.81 18.96 1.98
CA GLY A 481 6.71 19.22 0.54
C GLY A 481 5.85 18.20 -0.24
N GLY A 482 5.77 16.93 0.22
CA GLY A 482 4.93 15.91 -0.40
C GLY A 482 5.09 14.50 0.17
N ARG A 483 3.97 13.80 0.40
CA ARG A 483 3.89 12.47 1.05
C ARG A 483 4.70 11.37 0.34
N VAL A 484 4.69 11.34 -0.99
CA VAL A 484 5.42 10.34 -1.79
C VAL A 484 6.93 10.48 -1.64
N THR A 485 7.42 11.72 -1.57
CA THR A 485 8.84 12.02 -1.46
C THR A 485 9.41 11.55 -0.12
N SER A 486 8.74 11.85 0.99
CA SER A 486 9.19 11.41 2.32
C SER A 486 9.09 9.90 2.51
N TRP A 487 8.03 9.27 1.99
CA TRP A 487 7.90 7.80 2.00
C TRP A 487 9.07 7.13 1.28
N ASN A 488 9.35 7.55 0.05
CA ASN A 488 10.45 6.98 -0.74
C ASN A 488 11.82 7.19 -0.11
N LEU A 489 12.04 8.32 0.58
CA LEU A 489 13.29 8.56 1.31
C LEU A 489 13.46 7.55 2.46
N ARG A 490 12.36 7.18 3.14
CA ARG A 490 12.38 6.22 4.24
C ARG A 490 12.69 4.81 3.78
N ASP A 491 11.96 4.29 2.80
CA ASP A 491 12.22 2.94 2.29
C ASP A 491 13.59 2.82 1.61
N LYS A 492 14.06 3.87 0.92
CA LYS A 492 15.44 3.90 0.40
C LYS A 492 16.48 3.86 1.51
N HIS A 493 16.26 4.58 2.62
CA HIS A 493 17.18 4.52 3.75
C HIS A 493 17.19 3.11 4.36
N MET A 494 16.03 2.50 4.61
CA MET A 494 15.98 1.12 5.13
C MET A 494 16.70 0.13 4.22
N ALA A 495 16.52 0.24 2.89
CA ALA A 495 17.24 -0.59 1.92
C ALA A 495 18.75 -0.36 1.97
N GLN A 496 19.20 0.91 2.00
CA GLN A 496 20.62 1.26 2.13
C GLN A 496 21.24 0.72 3.41
N THR A 497 20.53 0.83 4.54
CA THR A 497 20.98 0.34 5.84
C THR A 497 21.09 -1.18 5.83
N LEU A 498 20.10 -1.88 5.24
CA LEU A 498 20.12 -3.34 5.09
C LEU A 498 21.28 -3.82 4.21
N GLU A 499 21.55 -3.18 3.07
CA GLU A 499 22.68 -3.52 2.18
C GLU A 499 24.03 -3.32 2.87
N ALA A 500 24.18 -2.21 3.60
CA ALA A 500 25.39 -1.94 4.34
C ALA A 500 25.58 -2.90 5.53
N LEU A 501 24.49 -3.34 6.17
CA LEU A 501 24.52 -4.39 7.18
C LEU A 501 24.94 -5.75 6.59
N LEU A 502 24.37 -6.17 5.46
CA LEU A 502 24.79 -7.39 4.75
C LEU A 502 26.29 -7.33 4.43
N THR A 503 26.75 -6.20 3.88
CA THR A 503 28.16 -5.99 3.53
C THR A 503 29.07 -6.06 4.75
N HIS A 504 28.65 -5.53 5.90
CA HIS A 504 29.41 -5.59 7.14
C HIS A 504 29.47 -7.03 7.68
N LEU A 505 28.33 -7.72 7.75
CA LEU A 505 28.28 -9.10 8.24
C LEU A 505 29.07 -10.05 7.34
N ASP A 506 28.99 -9.92 6.02
CA ASP A 506 29.73 -10.74 5.07
C ASP A 506 31.26 -10.68 5.25
N ARG A 507 31.80 -9.63 5.87
CA ARG A 507 33.24 -9.55 6.19
C ARG A 507 33.64 -10.37 7.40
N HIS A 508 32.67 -10.70 8.27
CA HIS A 508 32.89 -11.39 9.53
C HIS A 508 32.48 -12.87 9.49
N HIS A 509 31.90 -13.33 8.38
CA HIS A 509 31.57 -14.73 8.14
C HIS A 509 32.57 -15.36 7.16
N ASP A 510 33.37 -16.32 7.63
CA ASP A 510 33.93 -17.35 6.74
C ASP A 510 32.74 -18.20 6.26
N GLU A 511 32.57 -18.38 4.94
CA GLU A 511 31.39 -18.95 4.26
C GLU A 511 30.48 -19.89 5.09
N PRO A 512 29.14 -19.78 4.96
CA PRO A 512 28.39 -19.05 3.93
C PRO A 512 28.07 -17.58 4.29
N SER A 513 27.68 -16.81 3.27
CA SER A 513 27.29 -15.39 3.39
C SER A 513 26.18 -15.16 4.42
N ALA A 514 26.17 -13.98 5.02
CA ALA A 514 25.22 -13.62 6.05
C ALA A 514 23.77 -13.68 5.52
N ARG A 515 22.87 -14.21 6.35
CA ARG A 515 21.43 -14.26 6.11
C ARG A 515 20.69 -13.44 7.17
N ILE A 516 19.73 -12.63 6.74
CA ILE A 516 19.04 -11.65 7.58
C ILE A 516 17.53 -11.84 7.52
N VAL A 517 16.89 -11.85 8.69
CA VAL A 517 15.43 -11.72 8.80
C VAL A 517 15.09 -10.25 8.98
N VAL A 518 14.14 -9.73 8.22
CA VAL A 518 13.67 -8.35 8.32
C VAL A 518 12.26 -8.33 8.92
N TRP A 519 12.04 -7.54 9.95
CA TRP A 519 10.72 -7.31 10.53
C TRP A 519 10.25 -5.89 10.23
N ALA A 520 9.23 -5.74 9.40
CA ALA A 520 8.64 -4.45 9.08
C ALA A 520 7.15 -4.60 8.79
N HIS A 521 6.43 -3.48 8.65
CA HIS A 521 5.03 -3.51 8.25
C HIS A 521 4.85 -4.07 6.83
N ASN A 522 3.69 -4.67 6.51
CA ASN A 522 3.33 -5.12 5.16
C ASN A 522 3.48 -4.01 4.10
N SER A 523 3.28 -2.74 4.48
CA SER A 523 3.47 -1.59 3.60
C SER A 523 4.92 -1.33 3.22
N HIS A 524 5.88 -1.87 3.97
CA HIS A 524 7.31 -1.85 3.64
C HIS A 524 7.77 -3.19 3.06
N VAL A 525 7.26 -4.30 3.58
CA VAL A 525 7.66 -5.65 3.16
C VAL A 525 7.09 -6.04 1.80
N GLY A 526 5.87 -5.64 1.45
CA GLY A 526 5.25 -6.03 0.18
C GLY A 526 5.87 -5.32 -1.02
N ASP A 527 5.89 -5.95 -2.19
CA ASP A 527 6.36 -5.32 -3.42
C ASP A 527 5.38 -4.23 -3.88
N ALA A 528 5.81 -2.96 -3.86
CA ALA A 528 4.95 -1.83 -4.19
C ALA A 528 4.32 -1.96 -5.58
N ARG A 529 5.04 -2.55 -6.56
CA ARG A 529 4.57 -2.68 -7.95
C ARG A 529 3.25 -3.46 -8.08
N ALA A 530 2.92 -4.25 -7.07
CA ALA A 530 1.68 -5.00 -6.95
C ALA A 530 0.54 -4.22 -6.26
N THR A 531 0.71 -2.92 -6.01
CA THR A 531 -0.19 -2.12 -5.19
C THR A 531 -0.54 -0.80 -5.87
N GLU A 532 -1.65 -0.16 -5.50
CA GLU A 532 -1.99 1.16 -6.05
C GLU A 532 -1.00 2.25 -5.63
N VAL A 533 -0.28 2.10 -4.51
CA VAL A 533 0.67 3.14 -4.07
C VAL A 533 1.88 3.25 -5.01
N TRP A 534 2.19 2.20 -5.78
CA TRP A 534 3.18 2.30 -6.88
C TRP A 534 2.73 3.25 -7.98
N ALA A 535 1.42 3.29 -8.28
CA ALA A 535 0.89 4.27 -9.22
C ALA A 535 1.14 5.70 -8.72
N ASP A 536 1.11 5.93 -7.42
CA ASP A 536 1.45 7.23 -6.82
C ASP A 536 2.97 7.52 -6.81
N GLY A 537 3.79 6.57 -7.27
CA GLY A 537 5.25 6.66 -7.30
C GLY A 537 5.93 6.25 -6.00
N GLN A 538 5.20 5.59 -5.09
CA GLN A 538 5.79 5.08 -3.84
C GLN A 538 6.64 3.83 -4.10
N LEU A 539 7.69 3.68 -3.32
CA LEU A 539 8.58 2.53 -3.26
C LEU A 539 8.42 1.83 -1.91
N THR A 540 8.73 0.53 -1.89
CA THR A 540 8.79 -0.24 -0.66
C THR A 540 10.12 -0.95 -0.51
N LEU A 541 10.53 -1.21 0.73
CA LEU A 541 11.72 -2.00 1.05
C LEU A 541 11.70 -3.36 0.34
N GLY A 542 10.55 -4.05 0.35
CA GLY A 542 10.36 -5.33 -0.33
C GLY A 542 10.58 -5.25 -1.83
N GLN A 543 10.09 -4.20 -2.49
CA GLN A 543 10.38 -3.96 -3.91
C GLN A 543 11.88 -3.76 -4.14
N LEU A 544 12.53 -2.89 -3.36
CA LEU A 544 13.95 -2.58 -3.53
C LEU A 544 14.83 -3.82 -3.31
N VAL A 545 14.51 -4.61 -2.28
CA VAL A 545 15.20 -5.87 -2.00
C VAL A 545 14.98 -6.87 -3.12
N ARG A 546 13.74 -7.07 -3.60
CA ARG A 546 13.46 -8.00 -4.70
C ARG A 546 14.15 -7.58 -6.00
N GLN A 547 14.22 -6.27 -6.30
CA GLN A 547 14.95 -5.77 -7.47
C GLN A 547 16.47 -6.03 -7.40
N ARG A 548 17.02 -6.09 -6.17
CA ARG A 548 18.46 -6.22 -5.95
C ARG A 548 18.93 -7.66 -5.77
N PHE A 549 18.12 -8.47 -5.08
CA PHE A 549 18.44 -9.83 -4.62
C PHE A 549 17.57 -10.90 -5.29
N ASP A 550 16.51 -10.53 -6.00
CA ASP A 550 15.65 -11.43 -6.79
C ASP A 550 15.22 -12.69 -6.01
N ASP A 551 15.59 -13.89 -6.49
CA ASP A 551 15.29 -15.17 -5.86
C ASP A 551 16.04 -15.43 -4.54
N GLU A 552 16.95 -14.57 -4.10
CA GLU A 552 17.57 -14.63 -2.78
C GLU A 552 16.72 -13.94 -1.69
N ALA A 553 15.58 -13.35 -2.05
CA ALA A 553 14.66 -12.72 -1.11
C ALA A 553 13.30 -13.44 -1.03
N ARG A 554 12.68 -13.44 0.16
CA ARG A 554 11.30 -13.91 0.37
C ARG A 554 10.50 -12.87 1.13
N LEU A 555 9.31 -12.55 0.63
CA LEU A 555 8.37 -11.61 1.23
C LEU A 555 7.17 -12.37 1.80
N ILE A 556 6.95 -12.30 3.11
CA ILE A 556 5.85 -12.96 3.80
C ILE A 556 4.94 -11.88 4.38
N GLY A 557 3.67 -11.84 3.96
CA GLY A 557 2.67 -10.90 4.47
C GLY A 557 1.76 -11.54 5.53
N PHE A 558 1.20 -10.73 6.44
CA PHE A 558 0.16 -11.18 7.38
C PHE A 558 -1.18 -10.51 7.11
N SER A 559 -2.28 -11.16 7.48
CA SER A 559 -3.63 -10.61 7.37
C SER A 559 -4.52 -11.06 8.52
N THR A 560 -5.52 -10.24 8.88
CA THR A 560 -6.54 -10.60 9.88
C THR A 560 -7.89 -10.01 9.52
N TYR A 561 -8.97 -10.77 9.74
CA TYR A 561 -10.32 -10.32 9.44
C TYR A 561 -10.84 -9.33 10.49
N GLY A 562 -10.56 -9.58 11.77
CA GLY A 562 -10.92 -8.69 12.87
C GLY A 562 -10.28 -9.08 14.19
N GLY A 563 -10.75 -8.51 15.29
CA GLY A 563 -10.17 -8.75 16.61
C GLY A 563 -9.91 -7.46 17.36
N THR A 564 -8.77 -7.37 18.05
CA THR A 564 -8.31 -6.15 18.71
C THR A 564 -6.87 -5.82 18.32
N VAL A 565 -6.52 -4.54 18.37
CA VAL A 565 -5.20 -4.00 18.03
C VAL A 565 -4.78 -2.96 19.07
N THR A 566 -3.48 -2.88 19.36
CA THR A 566 -2.90 -1.75 20.09
C THR A 566 -2.54 -0.64 19.11
N ALA A 567 -3.22 0.49 19.20
CA ALA A 567 -2.99 1.64 18.33
C ALA A 567 -3.36 2.94 19.06
N ALA A 568 -2.84 4.07 18.57
CA ALA A 568 -3.29 5.38 19.03
C ALA A 568 -4.41 5.93 18.13
N SER A 569 -5.20 6.87 18.64
CA SER A 569 -6.19 7.60 17.85
C SER A 569 -5.59 8.74 17.01
N GLU A 570 -4.44 9.27 17.45
CA GLU A 570 -3.72 10.37 16.81
C GLU A 570 -2.20 10.22 16.98
N TRP A 571 -1.44 10.97 16.17
CA TRP A 571 0.03 10.94 16.22
C TRP A 571 0.54 11.46 17.57
N GLY A 572 1.47 10.75 18.19
CA GLY A 572 1.96 11.07 19.54
C GLY A 572 1.00 10.69 20.67
N GLY A 573 -0.16 10.09 20.35
CA GLY A 573 -1.12 9.62 21.34
C GLY A 573 -0.62 8.42 22.15
N VAL A 574 -1.32 8.13 23.25
CA VAL A 574 -1.04 6.96 24.08
C VAL A 574 -1.53 5.66 23.42
N ALA A 575 -0.95 4.53 23.84
CA ALA A 575 -1.41 3.21 23.41
C ALA A 575 -2.85 2.95 23.90
N GLU A 576 -3.74 2.54 22.99
CA GLU A 576 -5.11 2.15 23.28
C GLU A 576 -5.36 0.74 22.75
N ARG A 577 -6.18 -0.06 23.45
CA ARG A 577 -6.66 -1.34 22.94
C ARG A 577 -7.98 -1.11 22.18
N LYS A 578 -7.94 -1.23 20.87
CA LYS A 578 -9.04 -0.88 19.95
C LYS A 578 -9.61 -2.11 19.26
N ALA A 579 -10.91 -2.13 18.98
CA ALA A 579 -11.56 -3.19 18.22
C ALA A 579 -11.35 -2.97 16.72
N ILE A 580 -10.84 -3.99 16.02
CA ILE A 580 -10.71 -3.96 14.57
C ILE A 580 -12.09 -4.25 13.97
N ARG A 581 -12.57 -3.37 13.08
CA ARG A 581 -13.82 -3.62 12.33
C ARG A 581 -13.69 -4.90 11.51
N PRO A 582 -14.78 -5.64 11.27
CA PRO A 582 -14.76 -6.71 10.26
C PRO A 582 -14.22 -6.20 8.92
N ALA A 583 -13.43 -7.02 8.23
CA ALA A 583 -12.83 -6.60 6.98
C ALA A 583 -13.88 -6.21 5.93
N LEU A 584 -13.52 -5.25 5.08
CA LEU A 584 -14.41 -4.74 4.04
C LEU A 584 -14.65 -5.79 2.94
N ASN A 585 -15.86 -5.80 2.39
CA ASN A 585 -16.21 -6.65 1.25
C ASN A 585 -15.25 -6.41 0.08
N GLY A 586 -14.80 -7.49 -0.56
CA GLY A 586 -13.85 -7.42 -1.67
C GLY A 586 -12.38 -7.24 -1.24
N SER A 587 -12.09 -7.26 0.06
CA SER A 587 -10.72 -7.28 0.56
C SER A 587 -10.10 -8.67 0.51
N ILE A 588 -8.77 -8.75 0.62
CA ILE A 588 -8.07 -10.03 0.76
C ILE A 588 -8.40 -10.70 2.11
N GLU A 589 -8.57 -9.92 3.17
CA GLU A 589 -8.97 -10.44 4.48
C GLU A 589 -10.37 -11.06 4.44
N GLU A 590 -11.31 -10.48 3.70
CA GLU A 590 -12.66 -11.05 3.50
C GLU A 590 -12.61 -12.36 2.71
N LEU A 591 -11.81 -12.42 1.63
CA LEU A 591 -11.58 -13.66 0.88
C LEU A 591 -11.04 -14.77 1.78
N LEU A 592 -10.03 -14.45 2.60
CA LEU A 592 -9.36 -15.41 3.47
C LEU A 592 -10.27 -15.83 4.63
N HIS A 593 -11.08 -14.92 5.17
CA HIS A 593 -12.14 -15.24 6.14
C HIS A 593 -13.18 -16.21 5.58
N ALA A 594 -13.62 -15.98 4.35
CA ALA A 594 -14.65 -16.81 3.68
C ALA A 594 -14.20 -18.27 3.45
N THR A 595 -12.91 -18.57 3.57
CA THR A 595 -12.40 -19.96 3.56
C THR A 595 -12.85 -20.77 4.78
N GLY A 596 -13.25 -20.11 5.87
CA GLY A 596 -13.56 -20.72 7.17
C GLY A 596 -12.33 -21.27 7.92
N GLY A 597 -11.12 -20.95 7.48
CA GLY A 597 -9.87 -21.31 8.16
C GLY A 597 -9.55 -20.33 9.30
N LYS A 598 -9.13 -20.84 10.46
CA LYS A 598 -8.80 -19.98 11.63
C LYS A 598 -7.43 -19.33 11.52
N ALA A 599 -6.43 -20.11 11.10
CA ALA A 599 -5.08 -19.63 10.86
C ALA A 599 -4.38 -20.56 9.86
N PHE A 600 -3.88 -19.99 8.76
CA PHE A 600 -3.30 -20.75 7.66
C PHE A 600 -2.35 -19.90 6.82
N LEU A 601 -1.47 -20.56 6.07
CA LEU A 601 -0.65 -19.98 5.03
C LEU A 601 -1.24 -20.29 3.66
N VAL A 602 -1.17 -19.33 2.75
CA VAL A 602 -1.42 -19.54 1.32
C VAL A 602 -0.26 -18.95 0.51
N SER A 603 0.20 -19.67 -0.51
CA SER A 603 1.30 -19.24 -1.36
C SER A 603 1.08 -19.72 -2.79
N ALA A 604 1.11 -18.79 -3.76
CA ALA A 604 1.11 -19.12 -5.18
C ALA A 604 2.43 -19.78 -5.63
N ARG A 605 3.50 -19.62 -4.83
CA ARG A 605 4.80 -20.26 -5.06
C ARG A 605 4.78 -21.75 -4.72
N ILE A 606 4.11 -22.12 -3.63
CA ILE A 606 3.96 -23.52 -3.17
C ILE A 606 2.82 -24.21 -3.90
N SER A 607 1.69 -23.53 -4.07
CA SER A 607 0.49 -24.07 -4.72
C SER A 607 0.03 -23.14 -5.85
N PRO A 608 0.40 -23.45 -7.12
CA PRO A 608 0.04 -22.62 -8.27
C PRO A 608 -1.46 -22.36 -8.43
N GLU A 609 -2.33 -23.23 -7.91
CA GLU A 609 -3.78 -23.06 -7.90
C GLU A 609 -4.24 -21.86 -7.06
N ALA A 610 -3.42 -21.40 -6.10
CA ALA A 610 -3.67 -20.18 -5.35
C ALA A 610 -3.42 -18.92 -6.18
N ALA A 611 -2.68 -19.02 -7.30
CA ALA A 611 -2.28 -17.85 -8.09
C ALA A 611 -3.48 -17.09 -8.64
N GLU A 612 -4.45 -17.78 -9.25
CA GLU A 612 -5.63 -17.13 -9.84
C GLU A 612 -6.43 -16.31 -8.82
N PRO A 613 -6.92 -16.87 -7.68
CA PRO A 613 -7.72 -16.10 -6.73
C PRO A 613 -6.93 -14.98 -6.02
N LEU A 614 -5.61 -15.12 -5.90
CA LEU A 614 -4.72 -14.14 -5.27
C LEU A 614 -4.11 -13.11 -6.23
N SER A 615 -4.25 -13.28 -7.55
CA SER A 615 -3.81 -12.30 -8.57
C SER A 615 -4.85 -11.23 -8.85
N VAL A 616 -6.09 -11.44 -8.37
CA VAL A 616 -7.18 -10.46 -8.50
C VAL A 616 -6.90 -9.26 -7.60
N VAL A 617 -7.05 -8.06 -8.16
CA VAL A 617 -6.96 -6.81 -7.39
C VAL A 617 -8.03 -6.80 -6.30
N ARG A 618 -7.59 -6.61 -5.06
CA ARG A 618 -8.44 -6.56 -3.86
C ARG A 618 -8.02 -5.41 -2.97
N LEU A 619 -8.90 -5.01 -2.06
CA LEU A 619 -8.49 -4.17 -0.94
C LEU A 619 -7.56 -4.96 -0.01
N GLY A 620 -6.47 -4.35 0.45
CA GLY A 620 -5.58 -4.88 1.48
C GLY A 620 -5.55 -3.93 2.68
N ARG A 621 -5.70 -4.49 3.88
CA ARG A 621 -5.70 -3.73 5.13
C ARG A 621 -4.27 -3.45 5.60
N ALA A 622 -4.03 -2.22 6.05
CA ALA A 622 -2.78 -1.77 6.64
C ALA A 622 -3.05 -0.80 7.80
N ILE A 623 -2.94 -1.33 9.02
CA ILE A 623 -3.15 -0.55 10.25
C ILE A 623 -1.77 -0.17 10.82
N GLY A 624 -1.37 1.09 10.64
CA GLY A 624 -0.13 1.57 11.23
C GLY A 624 -0.20 1.73 12.76
N VAL A 625 0.59 2.67 13.27
CA VAL A 625 0.60 3.03 14.70
C VAL A 625 -0.67 3.81 15.13
N ILE A 626 -1.41 4.33 14.15
CA ILE A 626 -2.70 4.99 14.32
C ILE A 626 -3.77 4.08 13.71
N TYR A 627 -4.89 3.92 14.42
CA TYR A 627 -6.08 3.26 13.89
C TYR A 627 -7.33 4.11 14.09
N GLN A 628 -8.00 4.43 12.99
CA GLN A 628 -9.24 5.22 12.95
C GLN A 628 -10.38 4.40 12.31
N PRO A 629 -11.22 3.71 13.13
CA PRO A 629 -12.31 2.88 12.62
C PRO A 629 -13.32 3.64 11.76
N THR A 630 -13.57 4.91 12.05
CA THR A 630 -14.57 5.76 11.37
C THR A 630 -14.20 6.07 9.92
N THR A 631 -12.90 6.17 9.61
CA THR A 631 -12.37 6.48 8.27
C THR A 631 -11.61 5.29 7.66
N GLU A 632 -11.81 4.07 8.18
CA GLU A 632 -10.94 2.92 7.91
C GLU A 632 -10.70 2.65 6.42
N ARG A 633 -11.75 2.72 5.58
CA ARG A 633 -11.62 2.54 4.12
C ARG A 633 -10.64 3.52 3.49
N GLN A 634 -10.59 4.76 3.97
CA GLN A 634 -9.77 5.83 3.42
C GLN A 634 -8.35 5.81 4.01
N SER A 635 -8.22 5.49 5.31
CA SER A 635 -6.96 5.60 6.03
C SER A 635 -6.15 4.30 6.12
N HIS A 636 -6.79 3.13 5.99
CA HIS A 636 -6.19 1.82 6.28
C HIS A 636 -6.38 0.77 5.19
N TYR A 637 -6.89 1.16 4.02
CA TYR A 637 -7.06 0.25 2.88
C TYR A 637 -6.51 0.84 1.60
N PHE A 638 -5.86 -0.01 0.83
CA PHE A 638 -5.42 0.30 -0.52
C PHE A 638 -5.53 -0.94 -1.42
N HIS A 639 -5.58 -0.76 -2.74
CA HIS A 639 -5.66 -1.90 -3.66
C HIS A 639 -4.32 -2.63 -3.79
N VAL A 640 -4.38 -3.95 -3.77
CA VAL A 640 -3.24 -4.87 -3.86
C VAL A 640 -3.54 -6.06 -4.77
N ARG A 641 -2.49 -6.64 -5.35
CA ARG A 641 -2.47 -7.99 -5.95
C ARG A 641 -1.66 -8.90 -5.02
N PRO A 642 -2.33 -9.64 -4.11
CA PRO A 642 -1.67 -10.44 -3.07
C PRO A 642 -0.53 -11.35 -3.57
N ALA A 643 -0.76 -12.09 -4.67
CA ALA A 643 0.22 -13.03 -5.22
C ALA A 643 1.49 -12.35 -5.78
N ASP A 644 1.36 -11.11 -6.25
CA ASP A 644 2.49 -10.34 -6.78
C ASP A 644 3.21 -9.58 -5.65
N GLN A 645 2.45 -9.21 -4.61
CA GLN A 645 2.95 -8.44 -3.46
C GLN A 645 3.83 -9.28 -2.53
N PHE A 646 3.45 -10.54 -2.28
CA PHE A 646 4.12 -11.44 -1.34
C PHE A 646 4.33 -12.83 -1.94
N ASP A 647 5.41 -13.51 -1.53
CA ASP A 647 5.64 -14.92 -1.87
C ASP A 647 4.70 -15.86 -1.09
N ALA A 648 4.29 -15.45 0.11
CA ALA A 648 3.26 -16.12 0.89
C ALA A 648 2.49 -15.14 1.78
N MET A 649 1.24 -15.48 2.10
CA MET A 649 0.45 -14.77 3.09
C MET A 649 0.04 -15.71 4.21
N ILE A 650 0.24 -15.26 5.44
CA ILE A 650 -0.28 -15.91 6.65
C ILE A 650 -1.55 -15.16 7.07
N HIS A 651 -2.65 -15.90 7.21
CA HIS A 651 -3.91 -15.38 7.70
C HIS A 651 -4.16 -15.86 9.12
N ILE A 652 -4.60 -14.95 9.99
CA ILE A 652 -5.10 -15.27 11.32
C ILE A 652 -6.44 -14.57 11.48
N ASP A 653 -7.53 -15.34 11.48
CA ASP A 653 -8.89 -14.81 11.30
C ASP A 653 -9.27 -13.79 12.38
N ARG A 654 -9.00 -14.12 13.65
CA ARG A 654 -9.22 -13.22 14.78
C ARG A 654 -7.96 -13.06 15.61
N THR A 655 -7.62 -11.82 15.92
CA THR A 655 -6.38 -11.45 16.61
C THR A 655 -6.60 -10.60 17.86
N ARG A 656 -5.56 -10.43 18.68
CA ARG A 656 -5.58 -9.67 19.93
C ARG A 656 -4.58 -8.52 19.91
N ALA A 657 -4.89 -7.50 20.70
CA ALA A 657 -4.01 -6.35 20.86
C ALA A 657 -2.68 -6.74 21.52
N LEU A 658 -1.58 -6.24 20.96
CA LEU A 658 -0.21 -6.43 21.46
C LEU A 658 -0.03 -5.72 22.81
N GLU A 659 0.43 -6.44 23.82
CA GLU A 659 0.58 -5.90 25.17
C GLU A 659 1.86 -5.07 25.30
N PRO A 660 1.78 -3.74 25.50
CA PRO A 660 2.96 -2.91 25.77
C PRO A 660 3.59 -3.28 27.13
N LEU A 661 4.90 -3.06 27.30
CA LEU A 661 5.54 -3.26 28.61
C LEU A 661 5.03 -2.27 29.67
N GLU A 662 4.54 -1.10 29.24
CA GLU A 662 3.95 -0.08 30.09
C GLU A 662 2.47 0.17 29.71
N PRO A 663 1.54 -0.71 30.15
CA PRO A 663 0.12 -0.56 29.82
C PRO A 663 -0.47 0.66 30.55
N THR A 664 -1.10 1.54 29.77
CA THR A 664 -1.81 2.71 30.32
C THR A 664 -3.20 2.32 30.83
N SER A 665 -3.80 3.14 31.69
CA SER A 665 -5.19 2.94 32.14
C SER A 665 -6.19 2.88 30.98
N ARG A 666 -5.96 3.64 29.90
CA ARG A 666 -6.76 3.58 28.65
C ARG A 666 -6.61 2.23 27.95
N TRP A 667 -5.40 1.70 27.87
CA TRP A 667 -5.16 0.38 27.29
C TRP A 667 -5.86 -0.73 28.09
N ILE A 668 -5.78 -0.68 29.43
CA ILE A 668 -6.41 -1.65 30.34
C ILE A 668 -7.94 -1.62 30.22
N ALA A 669 -8.53 -0.42 30.26
CA ALA A 669 -9.96 -0.24 30.06
C ALA A 669 -10.41 -0.78 28.68
N GLY A 670 -9.57 -0.56 27.66
CA GLY A 670 -9.88 -0.83 26.26
C GLY A 670 -10.96 0.09 25.70
N GLU A 671 -11.29 -0.08 24.43
CA GLU A 671 -12.50 0.53 23.88
C GLU A 671 -13.74 0.01 24.61
N THR A 672 -14.57 0.93 25.10
CA THR A 672 -15.94 0.59 25.47
C THR A 672 -16.64 0.09 24.20
N PRO A 673 -17.34 -1.05 24.24
CA PRO A 673 -18.18 -1.43 23.11
C PRO A 673 -19.09 -0.25 22.77
N GLU A 674 -19.34 0.00 21.48
CA GLU A 674 -20.44 0.88 21.06
C GLU A 674 -21.76 0.25 21.55
N THR A 675 -22.11 0.46 22.81
CA THR A 675 -23.36 -0.03 23.39
C THR A 675 -24.38 1.09 23.50
N PHE A 676 -25.41 0.89 22.68
CA PHE A 676 -26.79 1.36 22.75
C PHE A 676 -27.07 2.81 22.31
N PRO A 677 -28.08 3.01 21.43
CA PRO A 677 -28.67 4.34 21.27
C PRO A 677 -29.34 4.68 22.60
N SER A 678 -28.72 5.49 23.45
CA SER A 678 -29.45 6.14 24.52
C SER A 678 -30.27 7.26 23.91
N GLY A 679 -31.37 6.86 23.27
CA GLY A 679 -32.54 7.72 23.17
C GLY A 679 -33.18 7.83 24.54
N LEU A 680 -33.05 9.01 25.15
CA LEU A 680 -34.10 9.72 25.88
C LEU A 680 -33.67 11.17 26.07
#